data_AF-A0AA90QRZ3-F1
#
_entry.id   AF-A0AA90QRZ3-F1
#
_cell.length_a   1.000
_cell.length_b   1.000
_cell.length_c   1.000
_cell.angle_alpha   90.00
_cell.angle_beta   90.00
_cell.angle_gamma   90.00
#
_symmetry.space_group_name_H-M   'P 1'
#
loop_
_entity.id
_entity.type
_entity.pdbx_description
1 polymer ?
#
loop_
_entity_poly.entity_id
_entity_poly.type
_entity_poly.pdbx_seq_one_letter_code
_entity_poly.pdbx_strand_id
1 'polypeptide(L)'
;MKAYRSMRLFCSVRAVAIVDEWILSKWRCSSVGKTAKAVLLIFFMSLSAGTQAQPPDVKYSFFDDASGKTIELGSLSAVCERYRTTPSGKDYVSGGVDPEWSIARYPLERHASITCLYMTTAGNAKLLGPGVAHCTPDWLMIGPFRLDRTTQSCVCAEGTMFFADVDKCVPLRADTSARIFPGKPSNNGASCKGESSVPQPSCGQPINPGTGNMWHIENDYTSASPVSKLAIRRTYNSSPFNWDAGAVRSFGTYWTQPYDATLKAEKLPSSGTSYATCLKREDTGAFVRCDTTRPLASPFPEAVSIVRGDGKRHFFKLDKGIWKGDADNSDTLTSVANGDKTAIIEWIYQSAEGDVIERYSGLGRRISTTDRNGVTQRFTYSDGATNNSNVGRHPVDAPVCANIQAGTVLPAGRLLCVTDSLGFTLNFEYDIRGRIVKAFDPAGNPFLYEYDGATGGCASADKHNPACAASNLTKVTYPDNTSKTYVYNEAAQINGGAACPGMPGIGTGFGHLLNAWTGYIDENGDRHISWTYDCMGRATSSELAEGAEKVKIAYNADGKYNSAVVEYYTGLASTPVVTATTYSFDSTLGSVRNTAIDKPCIECGDYAARTYDANGNDSSLKDWRGNLSCFVYDLARNLETARIEGGASTASCATLNAATSLAAPMRKINTTWHVKYRLPSQISEPKKRTTYVYDDAGNLVTRTEQATGDETGVLGFNATLVGFPRMWTYAVNGRGQVLTITGPRKDVDDSTTFTYDTAGNLETVKPALSRITRFSEHDKHGHAQRVETHNGVTTKLVFWPRGRLRSKEVISAGLTLITSYEYDNAGNLKKTNLPDRSFIEYTYDAAHRLTAIADSLGNRISYVLDLRGNRVSEEVRDRDGKLARTMSREFDAMGRMTSQSGAAQ
;
A
#
# COMPACT_ATOMS: atom_id res chain seq x y z
N MET A 1 -40.71 -18.48 45.48
CA MET A 1 -39.99 -17.51 46.35
C MET A 1 -39.24 -16.58 45.39
N LYS A 2 -39.71 -15.33 45.22
CA LYS A 2 -39.12 -14.07 45.76
C LYS A 2 -37.67 -13.86 45.29
N ALA A 3 -37.31 -12.83 44.52
CA ALA A 3 -38.06 -11.69 43.95
C ALA A 3 -37.49 -11.35 42.54
N TYR A 4 -38.29 -11.18 41.45
CA TYR A 4 -39.10 -10.00 41.07
C TYR A 4 -38.24 -8.74 40.80
N ARG A 5 -38.44 -7.93 39.74
CA ARG A 5 -39.32 -7.92 38.52
C ARG A 5 -38.68 -6.87 37.53
N SER A 6 -39.15 -6.37 36.38
CA SER A 6 -40.31 -6.44 35.44
C SER A 6 -39.96 -5.54 34.22
N MET A 7 -40.56 -5.53 33.01
CA MET A 7 -41.48 -6.39 32.24
C MET A 7 -41.60 -5.76 30.81
N ARG A 8 -41.92 -6.54 29.76
CA ARG A 8 -42.09 -6.04 28.37
C ARG A 8 -43.36 -5.19 28.18
N LEU A 9 -43.36 -4.30 27.17
CA LEU A 9 -44.52 -4.16 26.26
C LEU A 9 -44.13 -3.56 24.88
N PHE A 10 -44.90 -3.90 23.85
CA PHE A 10 -44.78 -3.44 22.45
C PHE A 10 -45.76 -2.30 22.16
N CYS A 11 -45.45 -1.43 21.18
CA CYS A 11 -46.37 -1.20 20.04
C CYS A 11 -45.64 -0.54 18.84
N SER A 12 -46.29 -0.51 17.67
CA SER A 12 -45.74 -0.03 16.39
C SER A 12 -46.83 0.60 15.52
N VAL A 13 -46.55 1.73 14.84
CA VAL A 13 -47.38 2.32 13.77
C VAL A 13 -46.49 2.90 12.66
N ARG A 14 -46.95 2.86 11.39
CA ARG A 14 -46.29 3.39 10.18
C ARG A 14 -47.12 4.51 9.51
N ALA A 15 -46.47 5.54 8.97
CA ALA A 15 -46.78 6.28 7.72
C ALA A 15 -45.65 7.33 7.48
N VAL A 16 -45.06 7.64 6.32
CA VAL A 16 -45.37 7.60 4.85
C VAL A 16 -45.80 8.98 4.28
N ALA A 17 -45.38 9.26 3.02
CA ALA A 17 -45.33 10.53 2.26
C ALA A 17 -44.03 11.36 2.49
N ILE A 18 -43.16 11.69 1.52
CA ILE A 18 -43.18 11.99 0.05
C ILE A 18 -43.47 13.47 -0.27
N VAL A 19 -42.53 14.12 -1.00
CA VAL A 19 -42.69 14.99 -2.20
C VAL A 19 -41.36 15.74 -2.48
N ASP A 20 -40.70 15.39 -3.60
CA ASP A 20 -40.16 16.19 -4.72
C ASP A 20 -39.98 17.73 -4.60
N GLU A 21 -39.17 18.48 -5.37
CA GLU A 21 -37.96 18.30 -6.22
C GLU A 21 -37.56 19.74 -6.73
N TRP A 22 -36.66 19.88 -7.72
CA TRP A 22 -36.32 21.07 -8.54
C TRP A 22 -35.36 22.17 -8.00
N ILE A 23 -34.71 23.00 -8.84
CA ILE A 23 -33.84 22.79 -10.04
C ILE A 23 -33.32 24.16 -10.55
N LEU A 24 -32.02 24.25 -10.94
CA LEU A 24 -31.36 25.40 -11.64
C LEU A 24 -31.41 26.78 -10.90
N SER A 25 -30.63 27.83 -11.26
CA SER A 25 -29.25 27.89 -11.76
C SER A 25 -28.62 29.29 -11.54
N LYS A 26 -27.29 29.39 -11.71
CA LYS A 26 -26.42 30.57 -12.01
C LYS A 26 -27.01 32.00 -11.92
N TRP A 27 -26.23 32.95 -11.39
CA TRP A 27 -25.53 34.03 -12.14
C TRP A 27 -24.49 34.73 -11.21
N ARG A 28 -23.81 35.81 -11.62
CA ARG A 28 -22.55 36.32 -10.99
C ARG A 28 -22.65 37.72 -10.36
N CYS A 29 -21.79 37.97 -9.36
CA CYS A 29 -21.34 39.29 -8.82
C CYS A 29 -22.42 40.12 -8.07
N SER A 30 -22.17 40.82 -6.95
CA SER A 30 -20.92 41.39 -6.40
C SER A 30 -21.07 41.82 -4.91
N SER A 31 -19.92 42.19 -4.29
CA SER A 31 -19.75 43.15 -3.16
C SER A 31 -20.54 43.05 -1.84
N VAL A 32 -19.77 42.87 -0.75
CA VAL A 32 -19.89 43.55 0.58
C VAL A 32 -21.13 43.30 1.44
N GLY A 33 -20.92 42.69 2.62
CA GLY A 33 -21.88 42.74 3.75
C GLY A 33 -21.56 41.77 4.90
N LYS A 34 -21.29 42.29 6.10
CA LYS A 34 -21.44 41.57 7.38
C LYS A 34 -22.89 41.81 7.87
N THR A 35 -23.56 41.01 8.71
CA THR A 35 -23.13 39.90 9.59
C THR A 35 -24.35 38.99 9.90
N ALA A 36 -24.14 37.71 10.24
CA ALA A 36 -25.10 36.97 11.09
C ALA A 36 -24.91 37.43 12.56
N LYS A 37 -25.78 37.19 13.56
CA LYS A 37 -26.79 36.13 13.84
C LYS A 37 -27.95 36.80 14.65
N ALA A 38 -29.02 36.16 15.13
CA ALA A 38 -29.50 34.76 15.12
C ALA A 38 -31.04 34.78 14.81
N VAL A 39 -31.93 33.83 15.16
CA VAL A 39 -32.17 33.09 16.42
C VAL A 39 -33.03 31.86 16.11
N LEU A 40 -32.69 30.68 16.67
CA LEU A 40 -33.63 29.86 17.46
C LEU A 40 -32.91 28.75 18.24
N LEU A 41 -32.95 28.84 19.56
CA LEU A 41 -32.89 27.69 20.46
C LEU A 41 -33.61 28.08 21.75
N ILE A 42 -34.54 27.24 22.21
CA ILE A 42 -35.56 27.61 23.19
C ILE A 42 -35.16 27.09 24.57
N PHE A 43 -35.24 27.94 25.59
CA PHE A 43 -35.41 27.52 26.98
C PHE A 43 -36.46 28.40 27.68
N PHE A 44 -37.35 27.76 28.43
CA PHE A 44 -38.39 28.43 29.20
C PHE A 44 -37.85 28.92 30.55
N MET A 45 -37.98 30.21 30.84
CA MET A 45 -38.15 30.74 32.20
C MET A 45 -39.14 31.92 32.20
N SER A 46 -39.77 32.17 33.34
CA SER A 46 -40.95 33.03 33.50
C SER A 46 -40.65 34.53 33.59
N LEU A 47 -41.65 35.33 33.26
CA LEU A 47 -41.62 36.80 33.22
C LEU A 47 -41.52 37.48 34.60
N SER A 48 -40.74 38.56 34.65
CA SER A 48 -41.14 39.82 35.30
C SER A 48 -40.47 40.99 34.58
N ALA A 49 -41.22 42.00 34.16
CA ALA A 49 -40.72 43.11 33.34
C ALA A 49 -40.31 44.33 34.19
N GLY A 50 -39.22 45.00 33.83
CA GLY A 50 -38.82 46.28 34.43
C GLY A 50 -37.47 46.80 33.93
N THR A 51 -37.43 48.04 33.47
CA THR A 51 -36.25 48.90 33.18
C THR A 51 -35.13 48.35 32.29
N GLN A 52 -34.85 49.07 31.19
CA GLN A 52 -33.58 48.94 30.47
C GLN A 52 -32.41 49.45 31.34
N ALA A 53 -31.35 48.67 31.45
CA ALA A 53 -30.03 49.13 31.90
C ALA A 53 -29.04 48.99 30.74
N GLN A 54 -28.13 49.95 30.57
CA GLN A 54 -27.11 49.89 29.53
C GLN A 54 -25.99 48.91 29.91
N PRO A 55 -25.27 48.32 28.92
CA PRO A 55 -24.03 47.61 29.20
C PRO A 55 -23.00 48.56 29.83
N PRO A 56 -22.16 48.09 30.77
CA PRO A 56 -21.28 48.97 31.53
C PRO A 56 -20.14 49.54 30.68
N ASP A 57 -19.82 50.82 30.91
CA ASP A 57 -18.63 51.48 30.37
C ASP A 57 -17.36 50.82 30.90
N VAL A 58 -16.60 50.15 30.02
CA VAL A 58 -15.26 49.63 30.32
C VAL A 58 -14.24 50.68 29.93
N LYS A 59 -13.90 51.57 30.88
CA LYS A 59 -12.76 52.47 30.73
C LYS A 59 -11.44 51.68 30.70
N TYR A 60 -10.57 52.02 29.75
CA TYR A 60 -9.20 51.52 29.72
C TYR A 60 -8.25 52.58 30.27
N SER A 61 -7.71 52.29 31.45
CA SER A 61 -6.57 52.97 32.03
C SER A 61 -5.36 52.03 31.98
N PHE A 62 -4.18 52.55 31.62
CA PHE A 62 -2.92 51.83 31.78
C PHE A 62 -2.04 52.55 32.80
N PHE A 63 -1.27 51.78 33.58
CA PHE A 63 -0.28 52.29 34.52
C PHE A 63 1.10 52.08 33.91
N ASP A 64 1.90 53.14 33.81
CA ASP A 64 3.27 53.04 33.34
C ASP A 64 4.22 52.85 34.53
N ASP A 65 4.68 51.61 34.72
CA ASP A 65 5.62 51.24 35.79
C ASP A 65 6.98 51.96 35.70
N ALA A 66 7.32 52.56 34.55
CA ALA A 66 8.53 53.35 34.38
C ALA A 66 8.38 54.82 34.81
N SER A 67 7.15 55.35 34.90
CA SER A 67 6.88 56.77 35.29
C SER A 67 5.89 56.96 36.44
N GLY A 68 5.28 55.88 36.94
CA GLY A 68 4.42 55.89 38.13
C GLY A 68 3.09 56.61 37.95
N LYS A 69 2.58 56.71 36.72
CA LYS A 69 1.32 57.40 36.39
C LYS A 69 0.34 56.55 35.59
N THR A 70 -0.94 56.79 35.88
CA THR A 70 -2.08 56.29 35.12
C THR A 70 -2.40 57.21 33.95
N ILE A 71 -2.69 56.65 32.78
CA ILE A 71 -3.27 57.37 31.64
C ILE A 71 -4.59 56.70 31.25
N GLU A 72 -5.69 57.47 31.22
CA GLU A 72 -6.96 57.04 30.61
C GLU A 72 -7.01 57.42 29.13
N LEU A 73 -7.51 56.53 28.28
CA LEU A 73 -7.79 56.82 26.87
C LEU A 73 -9.30 56.82 26.60
N GLY A 74 -9.80 57.93 26.07
CA GLY A 74 -11.21 58.07 25.64
C GLY A 74 -11.50 57.31 24.35
N SER A 75 -12.73 56.80 24.23
CA SER A 75 -13.18 56.03 23.07
C SER A 75 -13.38 56.88 21.81
N LEU A 76 -12.86 56.43 20.66
CA LEU A 76 -13.43 56.76 19.35
C LEU A 76 -13.04 55.74 18.26
N SER A 77 -13.66 55.88 17.09
CA SER A 77 -13.78 54.87 16.04
C SER A 77 -12.58 54.77 15.09
N ALA A 78 -12.43 53.60 14.46
CA ALA A 78 -11.46 53.39 13.38
C ALA A 78 -11.86 54.20 12.12
N VAL A 79 -10.91 54.98 11.59
CA VAL A 79 -10.97 55.61 10.27
C VAL A 79 -9.73 55.17 9.48
N CYS A 80 -9.92 54.77 8.23
CA CYS A 80 -8.85 54.38 7.32
C CYS A 80 -8.85 55.29 6.10
N GLU A 81 -7.86 56.16 5.97
CA GLU A 81 -7.58 56.88 4.72
C GLU A 81 -6.12 56.67 4.26
N ARG A 82 -5.93 56.75 2.95
CA ARG A 82 -4.61 56.89 2.31
C ARG A 82 -4.46 58.35 1.91
N TYR A 83 -3.24 58.90 1.99
CA TYR A 83 -2.60 59.46 0.78
C TYR A 83 -1.07 59.52 0.96
N ARG A 84 -0.37 60.40 0.24
CA ARG A 84 1.04 60.27 -0.18
C ARG A 84 1.84 61.55 0.10
N THR A 85 3.15 61.46 -0.09
CA THR A 85 4.17 62.54 -0.13
C THR A 85 4.69 63.11 1.20
N THR A 86 6.00 63.30 1.22
CA THR A 86 6.83 64.00 2.22
C THR A 86 6.92 65.49 1.87
N PRO A 87 7.21 66.39 2.84
CA PRO A 87 8.60 66.86 2.93
C PRO A 87 9.08 67.21 4.37
N SER A 88 10.36 67.57 4.45
CA SER A 88 11.13 68.05 5.62
C SER A 88 11.45 67.01 6.72
N GLY A 89 12.65 67.01 7.32
CA GLY A 89 13.89 67.66 6.87
C GLY A 89 14.86 68.05 7.99
N LYS A 90 16.05 67.44 7.98
CA LYS A 90 17.34 68.07 8.32
C LYS A 90 18.50 67.11 8.03
N ASP A 91 19.58 67.67 7.52
CA ASP A 91 20.77 66.96 7.05
C ASP A 91 21.75 66.66 8.20
N TYR A 92 22.53 65.60 8.04
CA TYR A 92 23.95 65.61 8.36
C TYR A 92 24.70 64.85 7.26
N VAL A 93 25.92 65.32 6.94
CA VAL A 93 26.53 65.11 5.61
C VAL A 93 27.85 64.32 5.69
N SER A 94 28.10 63.54 4.64
CA SER A 94 29.38 62.90 4.23
C SER A 94 29.99 61.83 5.14
N GLY A 95 30.24 60.65 4.56
CA GLY A 95 30.83 59.50 5.28
C GLY A 95 31.29 58.30 4.44
N GLY A 96 31.41 58.41 3.11
CA GLY A 96 32.01 57.37 2.25
C GLY A 96 31.12 56.18 1.84
N VAL A 97 31.02 55.94 0.53
CA VAL A 97 30.70 54.63 -0.11
C VAL A 97 32.03 53.88 -0.33
N ASP A 98 32.16 52.59 -0.59
CA ASP A 98 31.31 51.52 -1.19
C ASP A 98 31.99 50.14 -0.88
N PRO A 99 31.54 48.94 -1.33
CA PRO A 99 30.21 48.44 -1.71
C PRO A 99 29.85 47.09 -1.01
N GLU A 100 28.87 46.35 -1.57
CA GLU A 100 28.53 44.91 -1.35
C GLU A 100 27.85 44.46 -0.03
N TRP A 101 26.51 44.33 -0.04
CA TRP A 101 25.79 43.04 -0.29
C TRP A 101 24.27 43.29 -0.25
N SER A 102 23.54 42.92 -1.30
CA SER A 102 22.16 43.38 -1.52
C SER A 102 21.09 42.39 -1.01
N ILE A 103 20.44 42.72 0.11
CA ILE A 103 19.27 41.98 0.60
C ILE A 103 18.05 42.24 -0.29
N ALA A 104 17.63 41.24 -1.04
CA ALA A 104 16.39 41.27 -1.82
C ALA A 104 15.15 41.15 -0.93
N ARG A 105 14.04 41.77 -1.35
CA ARG A 105 12.81 41.91 -0.55
C ARG A 105 11.90 40.68 -0.66
N TYR A 106 11.39 40.19 0.47
CA TYR A 106 10.18 39.35 0.50
C TYR A 106 8.94 40.21 0.83
N PRO A 107 7.79 40.00 0.18
CA PRO A 107 6.53 40.65 0.52
C PRO A 107 5.86 39.98 1.74
N LEU A 108 5.13 40.78 2.52
CA LEU A 108 4.35 40.32 3.67
C LEU A 108 2.91 39.95 3.26
N GLU A 109 2.53 38.68 3.40
CA GLU A 109 1.12 38.27 3.38
C GLU A 109 0.60 38.03 4.81
N ARG A 110 -0.72 38.19 4.99
CA ARG A 110 -1.34 38.32 6.32
C ARG A 110 -2.14 37.08 6.71
N HIS A 111 -1.77 36.42 7.80
CA HIS A 111 -2.69 35.53 8.51
C HIS A 111 -2.64 35.74 10.03
N ALA A 112 -3.75 36.22 10.57
CA ALA A 112 -4.17 36.07 11.96
C ALA A 112 -5.02 34.78 12.06
N SER A 113 -5.12 34.08 13.19
CA SER A 113 -4.50 34.25 14.51
C SER A 113 -4.79 33.00 15.37
N ILE A 114 -3.96 32.73 16.38
CA ILE A 114 -4.37 32.27 17.72
C ILE A 114 -3.16 32.48 18.65
N THR A 115 -3.40 33.06 19.82
CA THR A 115 -2.38 33.26 20.86
C THR A 115 -2.93 32.73 22.17
N CYS A 116 -2.17 31.86 22.83
CA CYS A 116 -2.38 31.48 24.22
C CYS A 116 -1.03 31.56 24.92
N LEU A 117 -0.85 32.63 25.69
CA LEU A 117 0.36 32.91 26.46
C LEU A 117 -0.08 33.53 27.77
N TYR A 118 0.12 32.82 28.88
CA TYR A 118 -0.08 33.35 30.22
C TYR A 118 1.29 33.61 30.84
N MET A 119 1.47 34.79 31.42
CA MET A 119 2.50 35.07 32.41
C MET A 119 1.81 35.46 33.72
N THR A 120 2.39 35.05 34.84
CA THR A 120 1.99 35.50 36.18
C THR A 120 3.22 36.03 36.90
N THR A 121 3.03 37.08 37.70
CA THR A 121 4.11 37.82 38.35
C THR A 121 4.45 37.24 39.74
N ALA A 122 5.74 37.32 40.08
CA ALA A 122 6.31 37.30 41.44
C ALA A 122 5.84 36.23 42.45
N GLY A 123 6.67 35.20 42.64
CA GLY A 123 6.84 34.54 43.94
C GLY A 123 6.42 33.06 44.05
N ASN A 124 7.39 32.22 44.44
CA ASN A 124 7.21 30.89 45.05
C ASN A 124 6.45 29.79 44.27
N ALA A 125 7.17 29.18 43.33
CA ALA A 125 7.25 27.74 43.05
C ALA A 125 5.99 26.86 42.84
N LYS A 126 5.99 26.18 41.67
CA LYS A 126 5.29 24.93 41.32
C LYS A 126 3.75 24.92 41.28
N LEU A 127 3.23 25.03 40.06
CA LEU A 127 2.40 23.98 39.46
C LEU A 127 2.81 23.80 38.00
N LEU A 128 3.20 22.58 37.59
CA LEU A 128 3.71 22.28 36.24
C LEU A 128 2.61 21.61 35.41
N GLY A 129 2.19 22.24 34.31
CA GLY A 129 1.25 21.69 33.33
C GLY A 129 1.99 21.13 32.10
N PRO A 130 1.62 19.94 31.58
CA PRO A 130 2.47 19.22 30.63
C PRO A 130 2.32 19.62 29.15
N GLY A 131 3.46 19.75 28.48
CA GLY A 131 3.67 19.28 27.11
C GLY A 131 2.97 20.05 25.98
N VAL A 132 3.45 21.26 25.72
CA VAL A 132 3.74 21.71 24.35
C VAL A 132 5.27 21.62 24.18
N ALA A 133 5.78 21.30 23.00
CA ALA A 133 7.24 21.34 22.78
C ALA A 133 7.77 22.75 23.04
N HIS A 134 8.82 22.90 23.85
CA HIS A 134 9.34 24.19 24.31
C HIS A 134 10.19 24.91 23.24
N CYS A 135 9.65 25.01 22.02
CA CYS A 135 10.18 25.81 20.92
C CYS A 135 9.92 27.32 21.13
N THR A 136 10.13 27.82 22.36
CA THR A 136 10.08 29.26 22.69
C THR A 136 11.37 29.92 22.24
N PRO A 137 11.33 31.01 21.44
CA PRO A 137 12.49 31.86 21.29
C PRO A 137 12.73 32.58 22.62
N ASP A 138 13.91 32.39 23.21
CA ASP A 138 14.38 33.30 24.26
C ASP A 138 14.37 34.73 23.73
N TRP A 139 13.98 35.70 24.56
CA TRP A 139 13.74 37.08 24.13
C TRP A 139 15.01 37.92 23.91
N LEU A 140 16.15 37.24 23.79
CA LEU A 140 17.40 37.74 23.26
C LEU A 140 17.74 36.90 22.03
N MET A 141 17.93 37.57 20.89
CA MET A 141 18.37 36.88 19.66
C MET A 141 19.74 36.23 19.90
N ILE A 142 20.00 35.12 19.18
CA ILE A 142 21.06 34.10 19.42
C ILE A 142 20.55 32.92 20.28
N GLY A 143 19.68 32.11 19.68
CA GLY A 143 19.31 30.76 20.14
C GLY A 143 19.28 29.79 18.95
N PRO A 144 19.64 28.49 19.10
CA PRO A 144 19.98 27.63 17.96
C PRO A 144 18.80 26.99 17.19
N PHE A 145 17.55 27.35 17.48
CA PHE A 145 16.37 26.79 16.80
C PHE A 145 15.16 27.72 16.73
N ARG A 146 14.23 27.37 15.83
CA ARG A 146 12.97 28.08 15.55
C ARG A 146 11.81 27.09 15.45
N LEU A 147 10.62 27.45 15.93
CA LEU A 147 9.40 26.68 15.66
C LEU A 147 8.96 26.90 14.21
N ASP A 148 8.95 25.85 13.37
CA ASP A 148 8.17 25.88 12.15
C ASP A 148 6.69 25.68 12.51
N ARG A 149 5.92 26.77 12.36
CA ARG A 149 4.47 26.80 12.64
C ARG A 149 3.65 26.00 11.64
N THR A 150 4.23 25.61 10.50
CA THR A 150 3.59 24.82 9.45
C THR A 150 3.60 23.32 9.79
N THR A 151 4.74 22.80 10.24
CA THR A 151 4.90 21.39 10.65
C THR A 151 4.73 21.14 12.16
N GLN A 152 4.65 22.21 12.96
CA GLN A 152 4.69 22.17 14.44
C GLN A 152 5.99 21.54 15.00
N SER A 153 7.12 21.71 14.29
CA SER A 153 8.41 21.12 14.67
C SER A 153 9.45 22.18 15.09
N CYS A 154 10.31 21.83 16.04
CA CYS A 154 11.52 22.59 16.36
C CYS A 154 12.56 22.36 15.24
N VAL A 155 12.81 23.39 14.43
CA VAL A 155 13.80 23.39 13.34
C VAL A 155 15.11 24.01 13.84
N CYS A 156 16.17 23.20 13.87
CA CYS A 156 17.49 23.62 14.33
C CYS A 156 18.35 24.28 13.23
N ALA A 157 19.53 24.75 13.63
CA ALA A 157 20.63 25.05 12.72
C ALA A 157 21.13 23.78 11.99
N GLU A 158 21.71 23.96 10.80
CA GLU A 158 22.24 22.88 9.97
C GLU A 158 23.33 22.07 10.71
N GLY A 159 23.32 20.74 10.56
CA GLY A 159 24.20 19.83 11.31
C GLY A 159 23.70 19.47 12.73
N THR A 160 22.54 19.97 13.16
CA THR A 160 21.95 19.66 14.48
C THR A 160 20.48 19.22 14.35
N MET A 161 19.94 18.48 15.32
CA MET A 161 18.53 18.05 15.33
C MET A 161 17.95 18.14 16.74
N PHE A 162 16.65 18.43 16.85
CA PHE A 162 15.96 18.60 18.13
C PHE A 162 15.56 17.25 18.72
N PHE A 163 15.89 17.02 20.00
CA PHE A 163 15.57 15.79 20.71
C PHE A 163 14.77 16.10 21.97
N ALA A 164 13.54 15.57 22.04
CA ALA A 164 12.57 15.89 23.10
C ALA A 164 12.88 15.28 24.48
N ASP A 165 13.83 14.33 24.57
CA ASP A 165 14.35 13.81 25.84
C ASP A 165 15.37 14.74 26.52
N VAL A 166 15.97 15.66 25.76
CA VAL A 166 16.93 16.68 26.25
C VAL A 166 16.52 18.12 25.95
N ASP A 167 15.32 18.29 25.36
CA ASP A 167 14.65 19.56 25.01
C ASP A 167 15.52 20.56 24.21
N LYS A 168 16.47 20.04 23.42
CA LYS A 168 17.54 20.82 22.78
C LYS A 168 17.91 20.27 21.40
N CYS A 169 18.51 21.15 20.59
CA CYS A 169 19.20 20.74 19.38
C CYS A 169 20.56 20.15 19.71
N VAL A 170 20.72 18.84 19.48
CA VAL A 170 21.97 18.12 19.67
C VAL A 170 22.73 18.08 18.33
N PRO A 171 24.05 18.35 18.32
CA PRO A 171 24.88 18.14 17.14
C PRO A 171 24.86 16.70 16.63
N LEU A 172 24.89 16.55 15.31
CA LEU A 172 24.85 15.26 14.64
C LEU A 172 26.19 14.93 13.98
N ARG A 173 26.90 13.96 14.56
CA ARG A 173 28.13 13.42 13.99
C ARG A 173 27.83 12.31 13.00
N ALA A 174 28.44 12.39 11.82
CA ALA A 174 28.45 11.28 10.88
C ALA A 174 29.28 10.11 11.43
N ASP A 175 28.66 8.93 11.55
CA ASP A 175 29.37 7.67 11.73
C ASP A 175 30.06 7.31 10.41
N THR A 176 31.39 7.34 10.41
CA THR A 176 32.22 6.95 9.27
C THR A 176 32.66 5.48 9.34
N SER A 177 32.27 4.73 10.37
CA SER A 177 32.49 3.28 10.41
C SER A 177 31.62 2.60 9.34
N ALA A 178 32.26 1.87 8.43
CA ALA A 178 31.61 1.25 7.28
C ALA A 178 30.75 0.04 7.70
N ARG A 179 29.57 0.30 8.26
CA ARG A 179 28.57 -0.72 8.58
C ARG A 179 27.93 -1.21 7.29
N ILE A 180 28.37 -2.37 6.83
CA ILE A 180 27.63 -3.19 5.86
C ILE A 180 26.37 -3.67 6.58
N PHE A 181 25.24 -2.99 6.33
CA PHE A 181 23.94 -3.53 6.70
C PHE A 181 23.61 -4.67 5.72
N PRO A 182 23.37 -5.91 6.19
CA PRO A 182 22.89 -6.97 5.34
C PRO A 182 21.48 -6.61 4.87
N GLY A 183 21.24 -6.74 3.57
CA GLY A 183 20.14 -6.09 2.87
C GLY A 183 20.64 -4.89 2.05
N LYS A 184 20.98 -5.13 0.77
CA LYS A 184 20.75 -4.11 -0.27
C LYS A 184 19.32 -3.63 -0.09
N PRO A 185 19.06 -2.32 0.05
CA PRO A 185 17.70 -1.81 0.13
C PRO A 185 16.89 -1.95 -1.18
N SER A 186 17.44 -2.60 -2.21
CA SER A 186 16.73 -2.91 -3.44
C SER A 186 15.66 -3.99 -3.29
N ASN A 187 15.82 -4.97 -2.40
CA ASN A 187 15.05 -6.23 -2.45
C ASN A 187 14.40 -6.66 -1.12
N ASN A 188 14.12 -5.73 -0.19
CA ASN A 188 13.47 -6.04 1.09
C ASN A 188 11.94 -6.29 0.98
N GLY A 189 11.33 -6.03 -0.17
CA GLY A 189 9.94 -6.40 -0.48
C GLY A 189 9.88 -7.56 -1.46
N ALA A 190 9.26 -8.67 -1.08
CA ALA A 190 8.97 -9.76 -2.01
C ALA A 190 7.78 -9.36 -2.90
N SER A 191 8.05 -8.97 -4.15
CA SER A 191 6.97 -8.66 -5.09
C SER A 191 6.25 -9.94 -5.53
N CYS A 192 5.15 -10.27 -4.85
CA CYS A 192 4.22 -11.32 -5.25
C CYS A 192 3.38 -10.92 -6.48
N LYS A 193 4.05 -10.71 -7.63
CA LYS A 193 3.61 -11.00 -9.02
C LYS A 193 4.46 -10.23 -10.04
N GLY A 194 5.01 -10.93 -11.03
CA GLY A 194 5.49 -10.34 -12.28
C GLY A 194 6.91 -10.75 -12.68
N GLU A 195 7.91 -10.18 -12.02
CA GLU A 195 9.28 -10.09 -12.53
C GLU A 195 10.29 -10.70 -11.54
N SER A 196 11.15 -11.58 -12.07
CA SER A 196 11.94 -12.59 -11.34
C SER A 196 11.10 -13.72 -10.72
N SER A 197 11.48 -14.96 -11.02
CA SER A 197 10.65 -16.16 -10.87
C SER A 197 10.67 -16.79 -9.46
N VAL A 198 10.97 -16.00 -8.43
CA VAL A 198 11.33 -16.52 -7.11
C VAL A 198 10.63 -15.76 -5.97
N PRO A 199 9.60 -16.35 -5.36
CA PRO A 199 9.22 -16.02 -3.99
C PRO A 199 10.40 -16.36 -3.05
N GLN A 200 10.85 -15.38 -2.26
CA GLN A 200 11.52 -15.71 -1.01
C GLN A 200 10.51 -16.43 -0.10
N PRO A 201 10.93 -17.35 0.79
CA PRO A 201 10.00 -17.94 1.73
C PRO A 201 9.35 -16.83 2.58
N SER A 202 8.03 -16.88 2.66
CA SER A 202 7.22 -16.11 3.59
C SER A 202 6.52 -17.09 4.52
N CYS A 203 6.32 -16.69 5.77
CA CYS A 203 5.58 -17.49 6.75
C CYS A 203 4.56 -16.64 7.51
N GLY A 204 3.42 -17.26 7.86
CA GLY A 204 2.23 -16.56 8.32
C GLY A 204 1.72 -15.50 7.32
N GLN A 205 1.08 -14.46 7.83
CA GLN A 205 0.54 -13.35 7.04
C GLN A 205 1.53 -12.17 7.06
N PRO A 206 2.21 -11.88 5.95
CA PRO A 206 3.46 -12.60 5.70
C PRO A 206 4.70 -11.94 6.32
N ILE A 207 5.49 -12.77 7.01
CA ILE A 207 6.80 -12.44 7.55
C ILE A 207 7.89 -13.15 6.76
N ASN A 208 8.97 -12.45 6.41
CA ASN A 208 10.20 -13.05 5.88
C ASN A 208 11.02 -13.66 7.06
N PRO A 209 11.19 -14.99 7.16
CA PRO A 209 11.86 -15.63 8.29
C PRO A 209 13.39 -15.39 8.31
N GLY A 210 13.98 -14.88 7.24
CA GLY A 210 15.41 -14.53 7.19
C GLY A 210 15.72 -13.12 7.71
N THR A 211 14.78 -12.18 7.62
CA THR A 211 15.00 -10.77 8.01
C THR A 211 14.07 -10.27 9.12
N GLY A 212 12.95 -10.96 9.35
CA GLY A 212 11.88 -10.51 10.24
C GLY A 212 11.07 -9.33 9.71
N ASN A 213 11.18 -8.99 8.43
CA ASN A 213 10.30 -8.01 7.81
C ASN A 213 8.87 -8.58 7.69
N MET A 214 7.90 -7.92 8.32
CA MET A 214 6.48 -8.13 8.05
C MET A 214 6.04 -7.15 6.95
N TRP A 215 5.39 -7.69 5.91
CA TRP A 215 4.94 -6.92 4.76
C TRP A 215 3.51 -7.33 4.42
N HIS A 216 2.62 -6.36 4.27
CA HIS A 216 1.20 -6.64 4.08
C HIS A 216 0.56 -5.63 3.13
N ILE A 217 -0.36 -6.10 2.29
CA ILE A 217 -1.08 -5.28 1.32
C ILE A 217 -2.58 -5.26 1.65
N GLU A 218 -3.11 -4.07 1.83
CA GLU A 218 -4.55 -3.79 1.76
C GLU A 218 -4.89 -3.25 0.36
N ASN A 219 -5.97 -3.76 -0.25
CA ASN A 219 -6.49 -3.25 -1.53
C ASN A 219 -7.86 -2.61 -1.27
N ASP A 220 -7.90 -1.27 -1.29
CA ASP A 220 -9.13 -0.52 -1.05
C ASP A 220 -9.95 -0.37 -2.34
N TYR A 221 -9.28 -0.16 -3.47
CA TYR A 221 -9.88 -0.12 -4.81
C TYR A 221 -9.00 -0.80 -5.85
N THR A 222 -9.61 -1.40 -6.87
CA THR A 222 -8.95 -1.81 -8.12
C THR A 222 -9.99 -1.71 -9.25
N SER A 223 -9.57 -1.22 -10.42
CA SER A 223 -10.46 -1.07 -11.58
C SER A 223 -10.98 -2.41 -12.09
N ALA A 224 -12.26 -2.48 -12.48
CA ALA A 224 -12.86 -3.67 -13.07
C ALA A 224 -12.60 -3.76 -14.58
N SER A 225 -12.25 -2.65 -15.23
CA SER A 225 -11.73 -2.65 -16.60
C SER A 225 -10.39 -3.40 -16.65
N PRO A 226 -10.25 -4.48 -17.47
CA PRO A 226 -9.03 -5.28 -17.51
C PRO A 226 -7.82 -4.51 -18.09
N VAL A 227 -8.08 -3.42 -18.81
CA VAL A 227 -7.07 -2.53 -19.38
C VAL A 227 -6.55 -1.55 -18.33
N SER A 228 -7.45 -0.95 -17.55
CA SER A 228 -7.09 0.02 -16.50
C SER A 228 -6.25 -0.63 -15.41
N LYS A 229 -5.13 0.01 -15.04
CA LYS A 229 -4.24 -0.42 -13.93
C LYS A 229 -4.40 0.48 -12.69
N LEU A 230 -5.54 1.17 -12.57
CA LEU A 230 -5.82 2.05 -11.42
C LEU A 230 -6.22 1.21 -10.20
N ALA A 231 -5.58 1.47 -9.06
CA ALA A 231 -5.86 0.82 -7.80
C ALA A 231 -5.49 1.74 -6.63
N ILE A 232 -6.34 1.78 -5.60
CA ILE A 232 -5.95 2.33 -4.29
C ILE A 232 -5.47 1.14 -3.47
N ARG A 233 -4.16 1.08 -3.28
CA ARG A 233 -3.46 -0.01 -2.59
C ARG A 233 -2.54 0.58 -1.54
N ARG A 234 -2.65 0.08 -0.32
CA ARG A 234 -1.77 0.42 0.79
C ARG A 234 -0.86 -0.76 1.10
N THR A 235 0.43 -0.50 1.19
CA THR A 235 1.45 -1.48 1.54
C THR A 235 2.11 -1.06 2.85
N TYR A 236 2.05 -1.91 3.88
CA TYR A 236 2.85 -1.75 5.08
C TYR A 236 4.15 -2.55 4.93
N ASN A 237 5.26 -2.00 5.42
CA ASN A 237 6.57 -2.64 5.37
C ASN A 237 7.35 -2.36 6.67
N SER A 238 7.39 -3.34 7.58
CA SER A 238 7.95 -3.23 8.93
C SER A 238 9.48 -3.23 8.98
N SER A 239 10.15 -3.25 7.82
CA SER A 239 11.57 -3.57 7.70
C SER A 239 12.43 -2.71 8.65
N PRO A 240 13.20 -3.30 9.58
CA PRO A 240 14.07 -2.54 10.48
C PRO A 240 15.17 -1.77 9.73
N PHE A 241 15.39 -2.11 8.46
CA PHE A 241 16.28 -1.42 7.53
C PHE A 241 15.62 -0.23 6.78
N ASN A 242 14.39 0.18 7.11
CA ASN A 242 13.70 1.31 6.47
C ASN A 242 14.28 2.65 7.00
N TRP A 243 15.41 3.04 6.44
CA TRP A 243 16.33 4.16 6.78
C TRP A 243 15.69 5.53 7.03
N ASP A 244 14.43 5.72 6.60
CA ASP A 244 13.66 6.96 6.74
C ASP A 244 12.40 6.71 7.58
N ALA A 245 12.59 6.08 8.74
CA ALA A 245 11.52 5.66 9.67
C ALA A 245 10.71 6.82 10.29
N GLY A 246 11.16 8.08 10.14
CA GLY A 246 10.40 9.29 10.49
C GLY A 246 9.75 10.00 9.29
N ALA A 247 9.90 9.48 8.07
CA ALA A 247 9.32 10.11 6.88
C ALA A 247 7.83 9.78 6.76
N VAL A 248 6.99 10.78 6.99
CA VAL A 248 5.54 10.72 6.75
C VAL A 248 5.29 10.56 5.25
N ARG A 249 4.71 9.42 4.86
CA ARG A 249 4.38 9.07 3.47
C ARG A 249 2.88 9.25 3.21
N SER A 250 2.43 8.88 2.01
CA SER A 250 1.04 9.07 1.58
C SER A 250 0.01 8.48 2.55
N PHE A 251 0.31 7.37 3.22
CA PHE A 251 -0.57 6.76 4.23
C PHE A 251 0.05 6.73 5.63
N GLY A 252 0.88 7.72 5.96
CA GLY A 252 1.54 7.83 7.27
C GLY A 252 2.91 7.17 7.30
N THR A 253 3.35 6.72 8.47
CA THR A 253 4.66 6.09 8.67
C THR A 253 4.61 4.60 8.29
N TYR A 254 5.68 4.09 7.66
CA TYR A 254 5.82 2.74 7.06
C TYR A 254 4.78 2.30 6.01
N TRP A 255 3.66 3.02 5.86
CA TRP A 255 2.64 2.78 4.85
C TRP A 255 2.91 3.54 3.55
N THR A 256 2.81 2.84 2.42
CA THR A 256 3.04 3.37 1.07
C THR A 256 1.95 2.95 0.09
N GLN A 257 1.99 3.48 -1.13
CA GLN A 257 1.15 3.06 -2.25
C GLN A 257 1.98 2.92 -3.55
N PRO A 258 1.48 2.22 -4.60
CA PRO A 258 2.13 2.13 -5.92
C PRO A 258 2.43 3.47 -6.59
N TYR A 259 1.79 4.55 -6.13
CA TYR A 259 1.96 5.91 -6.65
C TYR A 259 3.02 6.74 -5.91
N ASP A 260 3.62 6.22 -4.84
CA ASP A 260 4.75 6.86 -4.14
C ASP A 260 6.10 6.65 -4.85
N ALA A 261 6.08 6.05 -6.05
CA ALA A 261 7.27 5.78 -6.84
C ALA A 261 8.00 7.08 -7.22
N THR A 262 9.27 7.19 -6.80
CA THR A 262 10.06 8.42 -6.93
C THR A 262 11.52 8.10 -7.25
N LEU A 263 12.10 8.89 -8.16
CA LEU A 263 13.53 8.87 -8.46
C LEU A 263 14.25 9.82 -7.48
N LYS A 264 15.37 9.37 -6.89
CA LYS A 264 16.20 10.14 -5.95
C LYS A 264 17.67 10.09 -6.35
N ALA A 265 18.44 11.12 -6.03
CA ALA A 265 19.90 11.06 -6.11
C ALA A 265 20.46 10.23 -4.94
N GLU A 266 21.48 9.42 -5.21
CA GLU A 266 22.16 8.60 -4.20
C GLU A 266 23.58 9.12 -3.95
N LYS A 267 24.05 9.00 -2.71
CA LYS A 267 25.45 9.25 -2.35
C LYS A 267 26.27 8.02 -2.74
N LEU A 268 27.11 8.15 -3.78
CA LEU A 268 27.92 7.06 -4.32
C LEU A 268 28.75 6.31 -3.27
N PRO A 269 28.83 4.98 -3.44
CA PRO A 269 30.04 4.24 -3.16
C PRO A 269 30.49 3.37 -4.35
N SER A 270 31.70 2.82 -4.26
CA SER A 270 32.43 2.15 -5.34
C SER A 270 32.04 0.68 -5.61
N SER A 271 31.05 0.12 -4.90
CA SER A 271 30.85 -1.35 -4.81
C SER A 271 29.39 -1.85 -4.81
N GLY A 272 28.38 -1.02 -5.11
CA GLY A 272 26.96 -1.43 -5.13
C GLY A 272 26.32 -1.67 -3.75
N THR A 273 27.08 -1.52 -2.67
CA THR A 273 26.61 -1.53 -1.27
C THR A 273 26.38 -0.11 -0.78
N SER A 274 25.13 0.29 -0.51
CA SER A 274 24.79 1.67 -0.11
C SER A 274 25.41 2.05 1.25
N TYR A 275 26.42 2.92 1.27
CA TYR A 275 26.90 3.53 2.52
C TYR A 275 25.93 4.64 2.95
N ALA A 276 24.94 4.26 3.76
CA ALA A 276 24.12 5.23 4.47
C ALA A 276 25.03 6.04 5.41
N THR A 277 24.97 7.37 5.31
CA THR A 277 25.66 8.24 6.26
C THR A 277 24.80 8.32 7.52
N CYS A 278 25.06 7.40 8.45
CA CYS A 278 24.36 7.33 9.71
C CYS A 278 24.78 8.48 10.63
N LEU A 279 23.86 9.40 10.87
CA LEU A 279 24.01 10.45 11.86
C LEU A 279 23.77 9.89 13.25
N LYS A 280 24.68 10.21 14.18
CA LYS A 280 24.58 9.95 15.61
C LYS A 280 24.43 11.26 16.36
N ARG A 281 23.69 11.25 17.47
CA ARG A 281 23.79 12.33 18.48
C ARG A 281 25.20 12.36 19.06
N GLU A 282 25.80 13.54 19.20
CA GLU A 282 27.10 13.66 19.88
C GLU A 282 27.03 13.46 21.40
N ASP A 283 25.87 13.67 22.03
CA ASP A 283 25.69 13.56 23.49
C ASP A 283 25.65 12.10 24.02
N THR A 284 25.18 11.17 23.20
CA THR A 284 24.83 9.79 23.58
C THR A 284 25.41 8.74 22.63
N GLY A 285 25.93 9.14 21.47
CA GLY A 285 26.36 8.23 20.41
C GLY A 285 25.23 7.44 19.73
N ALA A 286 23.97 7.69 20.12
CA ALA A 286 22.79 7.01 19.60
C ALA A 286 22.52 7.38 18.14
N PHE A 287 22.09 6.40 17.34
CA PHE A 287 21.75 6.61 15.93
C PHE A 287 20.43 7.40 15.78
N VAL A 288 20.37 8.24 14.74
CA VAL A 288 19.28 9.20 14.50
C VAL A 288 18.62 8.96 13.16
N ARG A 289 19.41 9.00 12.09
CA ARG A 289 18.94 8.83 10.70
C ARG A 289 20.11 8.35 9.85
N CYS A 290 19.86 7.40 8.96
CA CYS A 290 20.87 6.82 8.07
C CYS A 290 20.52 7.15 6.62
N ASP A 291 21.02 8.27 6.10
CA ASP A 291 20.66 8.73 4.75
C ASP A 291 21.60 8.17 3.68
N THR A 292 21.05 7.45 2.69
CA THR A 292 21.77 7.08 1.45
C THR A 292 21.63 8.16 0.38
N THR A 293 20.61 9.00 0.49
CA THR A 293 20.12 9.86 -0.59
C THR A 293 20.67 11.28 -0.48
N ARG A 294 20.49 12.05 -1.56
CA ARG A 294 20.63 13.50 -1.58
C ARG A 294 19.40 14.10 -2.28
N PRO A 295 19.03 15.36 -2.00
CA PRO A 295 18.15 16.11 -2.87
C PRO A 295 18.70 16.11 -4.31
N LEU A 296 17.82 16.03 -5.32
CA LEU A 296 18.16 16.13 -6.75
C LEU A 296 18.65 17.54 -7.18
N ALA A 297 19.09 18.37 -6.24
CA ALA A 297 19.58 19.73 -6.47
C ALA A 297 21.04 19.78 -6.98
N SER A 298 21.70 18.63 -7.17
CA SER A 298 22.89 18.55 -8.01
C SER A 298 22.45 18.45 -9.48
N PRO A 299 22.92 19.32 -10.38
CA PRO A 299 22.41 19.39 -11.75
C PRO A 299 22.61 18.09 -12.55
N PHE A 300 23.67 17.34 -12.22
CA PHE A 300 23.92 15.99 -12.69
C PHE A 300 24.37 15.13 -11.50
N PRO A 301 23.51 14.25 -10.95
CA PRO A 301 23.95 13.24 -10.00
C PRO A 301 24.80 12.17 -10.70
N GLU A 302 25.73 11.54 -9.98
CA GLU A 302 26.55 10.43 -10.50
C GLU A 302 25.90 9.05 -10.26
N ALA A 303 24.93 8.99 -9.34
CA ALA A 303 24.09 7.83 -9.06
C ALA A 303 22.68 8.28 -8.63
N VAL A 304 21.68 7.47 -9.00
CA VAL A 304 20.28 7.64 -8.62
C VAL A 304 19.66 6.30 -8.25
N SER A 305 18.51 6.31 -7.60
CA SER A 305 17.64 5.14 -7.54
C SER A 305 16.18 5.51 -7.77
N ILE A 306 15.41 4.57 -8.32
CA ILE A 306 13.95 4.63 -8.32
C ILE A 306 13.46 3.84 -7.12
N VAL A 307 12.94 4.53 -6.12
CA VAL A 307 12.31 3.96 -4.92
C VAL A 307 10.86 3.65 -5.24
N ARG A 308 10.47 2.39 -5.13
CA ARG A 308 9.10 1.89 -5.34
C ARG A 308 8.29 1.96 -4.05
N GLY A 309 6.96 1.92 -4.19
CA GLY A 309 6.04 1.92 -3.04
C GLY A 309 6.25 0.71 -2.12
N ASP A 310 6.40 -0.50 -2.68
CA ASP A 310 6.65 -1.73 -1.92
C ASP A 310 7.98 -1.75 -1.13
N GLY A 311 8.88 -0.78 -1.40
CA GLY A 311 10.21 -0.68 -0.81
C GLY A 311 11.34 -1.12 -1.75
N LYS A 312 11.04 -1.70 -2.93
CA LYS A 312 12.04 -2.05 -3.94
C LYS A 312 12.80 -0.79 -4.40
N ARG A 313 14.11 -0.91 -4.64
CA ARG A 313 14.92 0.16 -5.25
C ARG A 313 15.64 -0.35 -6.50
N HIS A 314 15.47 0.34 -7.62
CA HIS A 314 16.25 0.11 -8.84
C HIS A 314 17.39 1.13 -8.84
N PHE A 315 18.63 0.69 -8.62
CA PHE A 315 19.80 1.58 -8.60
C PHE A 315 20.35 1.79 -10.00
N PHE A 316 20.81 3.01 -10.29
CA PHE A 316 21.49 3.35 -11.54
C PHE A 316 22.71 4.23 -11.27
N LYS A 317 23.84 3.88 -11.89
CA LYS A 317 25.08 4.68 -11.86
C LYS A 317 25.41 5.21 -13.25
N LEU A 318 25.90 6.45 -13.32
CA LEU A 318 26.41 7.03 -14.56
C LEU A 318 27.82 6.50 -14.85
N ASP A 319 27.99 5.87 -16.01
CA ASP A 319 29.29 5.43 -16.55
C ASP A 319 29.43 5.91 -17.99
N LYS A 320 30.41 6.79 -18.26
CA LYS A 320 30.72 7.36 -19.59
C LYS A 320 29.49 7.97 -20.30
N GLY A 321 28.57 8.57 -19.54
CA GLY A 321 27.34 9.19 -20.06
C GLY A 321 26.14 8.23 -20.21
N ILE A 322 26.30 6.94 -19.89
CA ILE A 322 25.25 5.93 -19.91
C ILE A 322 24.86 5.56 -18.47
N TRP A 323 23.58 5.54 -18.16
CA TRP A 323 23.07 5.02 -16.88
C TRP A 323 23.00 3.50 -16.93
N LYS A 324 23.64 2.84 -15.95
CA LYS A 324 23.68 1.37 -15.84
C LYS A 324 23.12 0.90 -14.51
N GLY A 325 22.32 -0.15 -14.54
CA GLY A 325 21.88 -0.87 -13.34
C GLY A 325 23.01 -1.64 -12.64
N ASP A 326 22.70 -2.20 -11.48
CA ASP A 326 23.44 -3.27 -10.84
C ASP A 326 23.23 -4.64 -11.55
N ALA A 327 24.03 -5.67 -11.24
CA ALA A 327 24.08 -6.93 -12.02
C ALA A 327 22.76 -7.75 -12.01
N ASP A 328 21.94 -7.56 -10.98
CA ASP A 328 20.58 -8.07 -10.82
C ASP A 328 19.51 -7.22 -11.55
N ASN A 329 19.88 -6.05 -12.07
CA ASN A 329 18.99 -5.03 -12.65
C ASN A 329 19.36 -4.70 -14.11
N SER A 330 18.71 -5.40 -15.04
CA SER A 330 18.85 -5.17 -16.48
C SER A 330 17.96 -4.04 -17.03
N ASP A 331 17.34 -3.21 -16.17
CA ASP A 331 16.51 -2.08 -16.59
C ASP A 331 17.35 -0.95 -17.21
N THR A 332 16.68 -0.04 -17.90
CA THR A 332 17.32 1.14 -18.52
C THR A 332 16.79 2.45 -17.95
N LEU A 333 17.67 3.44 -17.88
CA LEU A 333 17.36 4.81 -17.48
C LEU A 333 18.03 5.79 -18.45
N THR A 334 17.33 6.88 -18.77
CA THR A 334 17.87 8.01 -19.54
C THR A 334 17.45 9.32 -18.90
N SER A 335 18.23 10.38 -19.13
CA SER A 335 18.05 11.71 -18.55
C SER A 335 18.01 12.76 -19.66
N VAL A 336 16.92 13.53 -19.73
CA VAL A 336 16.73 14.64 -20.66
C VAL A 336 17.08 15.95 -19.95
N ALA A 337 18.05 16.69 -20.49
CA ALA A 337 18.45 17.99 -19.97
C ALA A 337 17.77 19.15 -20.72
N ASN A 338 17.78 20.33 -20.12
CA ASN A 338 17.52 21.59 -20.81
C ASN A 338 18.59 21.86 -21.91
N GLY A 339 18.29 22.78 -22.83
CA GLY A 339 19.12 23.02 -24.03
C GLY A 339 20.53 23.51 -23.74
N ASP A 340 20.71 24.26 -22.66
CA ASP A 340 21.96 24.73 -22.08
C ASP A 340 22.67 23.69 -21.20
N LYS A 341 22.02 22.54 -20.93
CA LYS A 341 22.53 21.42 -20.12
C LYS A 341 22.97 21.83 -18.71
N THR A 342 22.21 22.72 -18.07
CA THR A 342 22.41 23.12 -16.66
C THR A 342 21.52 22.36 -15.69
N ALA A 343 20.46 21.68 -16.16
CA ALA A 343 19.57 20.87 -15.32
C ALA A 343 18.92 19.72 -16.11
N ILE A 344 18.74 18.57 -15.46
CA ILE A 344 17.87 17.49 -15.94
C ILE A 344 16.41 17.90 -15.72
N ILE A 345 15.63 17.97 -16.81
CA ILE A 345 14.21 18.36 -16.79
C ILE A 345 13.27 17.14 -16.74
N GLU A 346 13.74 15.99 -17.22
CA GLU A 346 12.98 14.74 -17.25
C GLU A 346 13.91 13.52 -17.19
N TRP A 347 13.42 12.43 -16.60
CA TRP A 347 14.02 11.10 -16.64
C TRP A 347 13.05 10.12 -17.29
N ILE A 348 13.56 9.22 -18.13
CA ILE A 348 12.77 8.15 -18.74
C ILE A 348 13.38 6.81 -18.33
N TYR A 349 12.63 6.05 -17.54
CA TYR A 349 12.91 4.67 -17.18
C TYR A 349 12.17 3.73 -18.12
N GLN A 350 12.81 2.63 -18.51
CA GLN A 350 12.16 1.53 -19.20
C GLN A 350 12.65 0.21 -18.61
N SER A 351 11.71 -0.63 -18.21
CA SER A 351 12.00 -1.93 -17.60
C SER A 351 12.66 -2.89 -18.59
N ALA A 352 13.44 -3.85 -18.10
CA ALA A 352 14.19 -4.83 -18.90
C ALA A 352 13.30 -5.75 -19.75
N GLU A 353 12.04 -5.88 -19.33
CA GLU A 353 10.96 -6.58 -19.99
C GLU A 353 10.46 -5.80 -21.20
N GLY A 354 10.77 -4.51 -21.31
CA GLY A 354 10.19 -3.57 -22.27
C GLY A 354 8.71 -3.23 -22.00
N ASP A 355 8.16 -3.69 -20.87
CA ASP A 355 6.71 -3.74 -20.60
C ASP A 355 6.15 -2.46 -19.98
N VAL A 356 7.00 -1.70 -19.30
CA VAL A 356 6.64 -0.42 -18.70
C VAL A 356 7.68 0.64 -19.06
N ILE A 357 7.21 1.77 -19.57
CA ILE A 357 7.96 3.03 -19.66
C ILE A 357 7.41 3.98 -18.59
N GLU A 358 8.29 4.53 -17.77
CA GLU A 358 7.93 5.55 -16.79
C GLU A 358 8.69 6.84 -17.07
N ARG A 359 7.99 7.98 -16.95
CA ARG A 359 8.57 9.30 -17.09
C ARG A 359 8.52 10.00 -15.75
N TYR A 360 9.61 10.62 -15.33
CA TYR A 360 9.72 11.39 -14.09
C TYR A 360 10.18 12.81 -14.41
N SER A 361 9.65 13.83 -13.73
CA SER A 361 10.20 15.19 -13.80
C SER A 361 11.65 15.24 -13.29
N GLY A 362 12.40 16.29 -13.61
CA GLY A 362 13.74 16.53 -13.04
C GLY A 362 13.82 16.44 -11.50
N LEU A 363 12.74 16.80 -10.81
CA LEU A 363 12.58 16.66 -9.35
C LEU A 363 12.23 15.24 -8.86
N GLY A 364 12.29 14.22 -9.73
CA GLY A 364 12.11 12.81 -9.35
C GLY A 364 10.67 12.35 -9.11
N ARG A 365 9.66 13.13 -9.53
CA ARG A 365 8.23 12.80 -9.42
C ARG A 365 7.75 12.10 -10.68
N ARG A 366 7.12 10.92 -10.59
CA ARG A 366 6.64 10.18 -11.76
C ARG A 366 5.46 10.91 -12.40
N ILE A 367 5.62 11.38 -13.65
CA ILE A 367 4.61 12.15 -14.40
C ILE A 367 3.77 11.26 -15.34
N SER A 368 4.32 10.13 -15.82
CA SER A 368 3.53 9.11 -16.51
C SER A 368 4.06 7.69 -16.31
N THR A 369 3.18 6.72 -16.50
CA THR A 369 3.48 5.29 -16.63
C THR A 369 2.71 4.78 -17.84
N THR A 370 3.40 4.19 -18.81
CA THR A 370 2.84 3.71 -20.08
C THR A 370 3.22 2.24 -20.25
N ASP A 371 2.23 1.37 -20.50
CA ASP A 371 2.51 -0.03 -20.78
C ASP A 371 2.92 -0.28 -22.25
N ARG A 372 3.35 -1.50 -22.54
CA ARG A 372 3.67 -2.00 -23.89
C ARG A 372 2.60 -1.73 -24.97
N ASN A 373 1.34 -1.52 -24.58
CA ASN A 373 0.20 -1.24 -25.46
C ASN A 373 -0.19 0.24 -25.48
N GLY A 374 0.67 1.14 -24.98
CA GLY A 374 0.42 2.57 -24.94
C GLY A 374 -0.61 3.02 -23.88
N VAL A 375 -1.15 2.09 -23.09
CA VAL A 375 -2.11 2.41 -22.02
C VAL A 375 -1.38 3.23 -20.98
N THR A 376 -1.78 4.48 -20.81
CA THR A 376 -0.97 5.50 -20.12
C THR A 376 -1.70 6.09 -18.92
N GLN A 377 -1.14 5.88 -17.74
CA GLN A 377 -1.44 6.65 -16.54
C GLN A 377 -0.66 7.97 -16.56
N ARG A 378 -1.34 9.08 -16.30
CA ARG A 378 -0.75 10.42 -16.10
C ARG A 378 -0.98 10.85 -14.66
N PHE A 379 0.03 11.50 -14.08
CA PHE A 379 0.08 11.90 -12.69
C PHE A 379 0.06 13.42 -12.58
N THR A 380 -0.93 13.97 -11.89
CA THR A 380 -1.09 15.42 -11.71
C THR A 380 -0.74 15.80 -10.28
N TYR A 381 0.19 16.73 -10.11
CA TYR A 381 0.67 17.20 -8.82
C TYR A 381 0.25 18.66 -8.53
N SER A 382 0.20 19.03 -7.25
CA SER A 382 0.07 20.43 -6.81
C SER A 382 1.28 21.27 -7.27
N ASP A 383 1.02 22.54 -7.58
CA ASP A 383 2.04 23.51 -8.00
C ASP A 383 2.67 24.29 -6.84
N GLY A 384 2.02 24.32 -5.67
CA GLY A 384 2.43 25.11 -4.49
C GLY A 384 1.85 26.52 -4.43
N ALA A 385 1.05 26.93 -5.41
CA ALA A 385 0.42 28.25 -5.49
C ALA A 385 -1.11 28.19 -5.45
N THR A 386 -1.73 27.09 -5.88
CA THR A 386 -3.19 26.91 -5.83
C THR A 386 -3.61 25.45 -5.70
N ASN A 387 -4.78 25.22 -5.09
CA ASN A 387 -5.42 23.90 -5.16
C ASN A 387 -6.27 23.73 -6.43
N ASN A 388 -6.51 24.81 -7.20
CA ASN A 388 -7.31 24.73 -8.42
C ASN A 388 -6.46 24.25 -9.60
N SER A 389 -6.60 22.95 -9.91
CA SER A 389 -5.99 22.25 -11.04
C SER A 389 -6.20 22.92 -12.41
N ASN A 390 -7.26 23.73 -12.59
CA ASN A 390 -7.50 24.50 -13.82
C ASN A 390 -6.61 25.76 -13.94
N VAL A 391 -6.09 26.26 -12.82
CA VAL A 391 -5.26 27.48 -12.74
C VAL A 391 -3.78 27.11 -12.63
N GLY A 392 -3.45 26.07 -11.85
CA GLY A 392 -2.08 25.63 -11.64
C GLY A 392 -1.99 24.16 -11.22
N ARG A 393 -1.02 23.45 -11.79
CA ARG A 393 -0.70 22.03 -11.55
C ARG A 393 0.64 21.68 -12.19
N HIS A 394 1.25 20.57 -11.79
CA HIS A 394 2.49 20.07 -12.36
C HIS A 394 2.35 18.63 -12.90
N PRO A 395 2.79 18.33 -14.14
CA PRO A 395 3.16 19.29 -15.19
C PRO A 395 1.91 20.06 -15.67
N VAL A 396 2.10 21.20 -16.34
CA VAL A 396 1.01 22.16 -16.66
C VAL A 396 0.01 21.59 -17.68
N ASP A 397 0.43 20.62 -18.49
CA ASP A 397 -0.36 19.89 -19.47
C ASP A 397 -1.08 18.64 -18.91
N ALA A 398 -0.84 18.28 -17.64
CA ALA A 398 -1.42 17.09 -17.02
C ALA A 398 -2.97 17.13 -16.98
N PRO A 399 -3.66 16.00 -16.76
CA PRO A 399 -5.12 15.99 -16.57
C PRO A 399 -5.58 16.86 -15.40
N VAL A 400 -6.76 17.47 -15.55
CA VAL A 400 -7.38 18.29 -14.49
C VAL A 400 -8.08 17.36 -13.49
N CYS A 401 -7.62 17.37 -12.24
CA CYS A 401 -8.23 16.59 -11.17
C CYS A 401 -9.60 17.14 -10.75
N ALA A 402 -10.50 16.24 -10.39
CA ALA A 402 -11.75 16.54 -9.67
C ALA A 402 -11.50 16.50 -8.15
N ASN A 403 -12.51 16.86 -7.35
CA ASN A 403 -12.51 16.76 -5.88
C ASN A 403 -11.23 17.32 -5.21
N ILE A 404 -10.76 18.46 -5.72
CA ILE A 404 -9.53 19.14 -5.28
C ILE A 404 -9.59 19.59 -3.81
N GLN A 405 -8.41 19.67 -3.19
CA GLN A 405 -8.22 20.08 -1.79
C GLN A 405 -8.96 21.40 -1.45
N ALA A 406 -9.88 21.33 -0.50
CA ALA A 406 -10.50 22.51 0.09
C ALA A 406 -9.56 23.20 1.10
N GLY A 407 -9.59 24.53 1.15
CA GLY A 407 -8.82 25.32 2.13
C GLY A 407 -7.35 25.52 1.76
N THR A 408 -6.45 25.13 2.65
CA THR A 408 -5.00 25.44 2.59
C THR A 408 -4.35 24.94 1.30
N VAL A 409 -3.56 25.79 0.66
CA VAL A 409 -2.78 25.44 -0.54
C VAL A 409 -1.77 24.34 -0.21
N LEU A 410 -1.79 23.25 -0.97
CA LEU A 410 -0.85 22.14 -0.78
C LEU A 410 0.55 22.52 -1.28
N PRO A 411 1.64 22.21 -0.53
CA PRO A 411 3.01 22.37 -1.01
C PRO A 411 3.23 21.68 -2.36
N ALA A 412 4.06 22.27 -3.22
CA ALA A 412 4.30 21.80 -4.59
C ALA A 412 4.77 20.33 -4.61
N GLY A 413 4.01 19.44 -5.26
CA GLY A 413 4.38 18.03 -5.42
C GLY A 413 3.55 16.99 -4.65
N ARG A 414 2.40 17.35 -4.07
CA ARG A 414 1.42 16.36 -3.60
C ARG A 414 0.64 15.82 -4.80
N LEU A 415 0.45 14.51 -4.89
CA LEU A 415 -0.23 13.87 -6.01
C LEU A 415 -1.74 14.09 -5.90
N LEU A 416 -2.30 14.96 -6.74
CA LEU A 416 -3.72 15.33 -6.70
C LEU A 416 -4.60 14.26 -7.36
N CYS A 417 -4.15 13.70 -8.49
CA CYS A 417 -4.86 12.61 -9.15
C CYS A 417 -3.96 11.77 -10.06
N VAL A 418 -4.42 10.55 -10.36
CA VAL A 418 -3.91 9.67 -11.43
C VAL A 418 -5.04 9.35 -12.39
N THR A 419 -4.88 9.73 -13.65
CA THR A 419 -5.86 9.50 -14.73
C THR A 419 -5.27 8.55 -15.76
N ASP A 420 -6.00 7.53 -16.18
CA ASP A 420 -5.57 6.64 -17.28
C ASP A 420 -6.06 7.10 -18.66
N SER A 421 -5.57 6.44 -19.72
CA SER A 421 -5.91 6.74 -21.11
C SER A 421 -7.34 6.36 -21.53
N LEU A 422 -8.15 5.86 -20.60
CA LEU A 422 -9.58 5.55 -20.79
C LEU A 422 -10.46 6.62 -20.11
N GLY A 423 -9.88 7.46 -19.24
CA GLY A 423 -10.54 8.54 -18.53
C GLY A 423 -10.88 8.22 -17.07
N PHE A 424 -10.70 6.98 -16.62
CA PHE A 424 -10.82 6.65 -15.19
C PHE A 424 -9.79 7.45 -14.41
N THR A 425 -10.18 7.98 -13.25
CA THR A 425 -9.33 8.88 -12.45
C THR A 425 -9.49 8.61 -10.96
N LEU A 426 -8.37 8.44 -10.26
CA LEU A 426 -8.30 8.45 -8.80
C LEU A 426 -7.89 9.85 -8.33
N ASN A 427 -8.53 10.39 -7.29
CA ASN A 427 -8.24 11.74 -6.76
C ASN A 427 -7.91 11.66 -5.26
N PHE A 428 -7.08 12.57 -4.73
CA PHE A 428 -6.57 12.50 -3.35
C PHE A 428 -6.63 13.86 -2.63
N GLU A 429 -7.17 13.86 -1.41
CA GLU A 429 -7.10 14.98 -0.44
C GLU A 429 -6.10 14.66 0.68
N TYR A 430 -5.49 15.69 1.25
CA TYR A 430 -4.39 15.59 2.21
C TYR A 430 -4.62 16.36 3.52
N ASP A 431 -3.98 15.95 4.61
CA ASP A 431 -3.83 16.76 5.83
C ASP A 431 -2.62 17.73 5.76
N ILE A 432 -2.44 18.54 6.80
CA ILE A 432 -1.31 19.50 6.90
C ILE A 432 0.07 18.84 6.98
N ARG A 433 0.17 17.56 7.37
CA ARG A 433 1.41 16.77 7.32
C ARG A 433 1.64 16.20 5.91
N GLY A 434 0.59 16.19 5.08
CA GLY A 434 0.58 15.66 3.73
C GLY A 434 0.38 14.15 3.66
N ARG A 435 -0.35 13.59 4.62
CA ARG A 435 -0.95 12.25 4.54
C ARG A 435 -2.28 12.34 3.79
N ILE A 436 -2.62 11.34 2.99
CA ILE A 436 -3.90 11.26 2.28
C ILE A 436 -5.01 11.05 3.32
N VAL A 437 -5.97 11.96 3.43
CA VAL A 437 -7.15 11.82 4.31
C VAL A 437 -8.40 11.37 3.56
N LYS A 438 -8.47 11.62 2.24
CA LYS A 438 -9.43 10.97 1.35
C LYS A 438 -8.77 10.50 0.07
N ALA A 439 -9.16 9.33 -0.40
CA ALA A 439 -8.94 8.91 -1.78
C ALA A 439 -10.30 8.65 -2.42
N PHE A 440 -10.48 9.06 -3.66
CA PHE A 440 -11.72 8.86 -4.43
C PHE A 440 -11.49 7.85 -5.54
N ASP A 441 -12.41 6.90 -5.69
CA ASP A 441 -12.49 6.04 -6.87
C ASP A 441 -13.00 6.82 -8.11
N PRO A 442 -13.00 6.21 -9.31
CA PRO A 442 -13.51 6.87 -10.52
C PRO A 442 -15.03 7.08 -10.53
N ALA A 443 -15.79 6.48 -9.60
CA ALA A 443 -17.21 6.80 -9.44
C ALA A 443 -17.41 8.14 -8.72
N GLY A 444 -16.50 8.46 -7.80
CA GLY A 444 -16.51 9.60 -6.90
C GLY A 444 -16.77 9.23 -5.44
N ASN A 445 -16.75 7.95 -5.07
CA ASN A 445 -16.96 7.53 -3.69
C ASN A 445 -15.67 7.74 -2.86
N PRO A 446 -15.76 8.29 -1.64
CA PRO A 446 -14.61 8.49 -0.77
C PRO A 446 -14.25 7.23 0.03
N PHE A 447 -12.95 6.96 0.09
CA PHE A 447 -12.30 6.18 1.14
C PHE A 447 -11.69 7.20 2.11
N LEU A 448 -12.01 7.10 3.39
CA LEU A 448 -11.55 8.04 4.42
C LEU A 448 -10.43 7.39 5.25
N TYR A 449 -9.36 8.14 5.51
CA TYR A 449 -8.16 7.68 6.21
C TYR A 449 -7.91 8.55 7.43
N GLU A 450 -8.00 7.93 8.60
CA GLU A 450 -7.79 8.55 9.90
C GLU A 450 -6.46 8.08 10.48
N TYR A 451 -5.79 8.96 11.22
CA TYR A 451 -4.45 8.74 11.73
C TYR A 451 -4.35 9.11 13.22
N ASP A 452 -3.22 8.78 13.85
CA ASP A 452 -2.86 9.39 15.14
C ASP A 452 -2.37 10.85 14.99
N GLY A 453 -2.44 11.57 16.12
CA GLY A 453 -1.89 12.91 16.34
C GLY A 453 -2.86 14.07 16.22
N ALA A 454 -2.33 15.28 16.01
CA ALA A 454 -3.10 16.54 16.05
C ALA A 454 -4.15 16.69 14.92
N THR A 455 -4.29 15.69 14.04
CA THR A 455 -5.37 15.58 13.04
C THR A 455 -6.15 14.25 13.12
N GLY A 456 -6.02 13.49 14.22
CA GLY A 456 -6.90 12.33 14.50
C GLY A 456 -6.56 11.47 15.73
N GLY A 457 -7.52 10.65 16.15
CA GLY A 457 -7.25 9.33 16.73
C GLY A 457 -6.84 9.18 18.20
N CYS A 458 -6.42 10.22 18.94
CA CYS A 458 -6.01 10.03 20.35
C CYS A 458 -7.06 10.49 21.39
N ALA A 459 -7.33 9.63 22.38
CA ALA A 459 -8.14 9.96 23.54
C ALA A 459 -7.50 11.12 24.34
N SER A 460 -8.32 12.01 24.89
CA SER A 460 -7.88 13.34 25.36
C SER A 460 -6.92 13.34 26.55
N ALA A 461 -6.73 12.20 27.22
CA ALA A 461 -5.77 12.00 28.30
C ALA A 461 -4.34 11.70 27.80
N ASP A 462 -4.18 10.94 26.71
CA ASP A 462 -2.90 10.32 26.30
C ASP A 462 -2.16 11.04 25.18
N LYS A 463 -2.58 12.26 24.82
CA LYS A 463 -1.97 13.12 23.77
C LYS A 463 -0.48 13.44 23.95
N HIS A 464 0.10 13.08 25.10
CA HIS A 464 1.51 13.25 25.45
C HIS A 464 2.37 11.99 25.19
N ASN A 465 1.76 10.85 24.93
CA ASN A 465 2.48 9.63 24.54
C ASN A 465 3.09 9.85 23.14
N PRO A 466 4.40 9.63 22.91
CA PRO A 466 5.00 9.74 21.57
C PRO A 466 4.38 8.81 20.52
N ALA A 467 3.67 7.74 20.91
CA ALA A 467 2.82 6.98 19.99
C ALA A 467 1.71 7.85 19.36
N CYS A 468 1.16 8.83 20.09
CA CYS A 468 0.23 9.84 19.57
C CYS A 468 0.89 10.94 18.71
N ALA A 469 2.17 10.81 18.35
CA ALA A 469 2.83 11.69 17.38
C ALA A 469 3.34 10.95 16.13
N ALA A 470 3.38 9.61 16.19
CA ALA A 470 4.11 8.71 15.30
C ALA A 470 3.62 8.73 13.83
N SER A 471 2.39 9.19 13.61
CA SER A 471 1.72 9.34 12.32
C SER A 471 1.27 8.03 11.66
N ASN A 472 0.85 7.04 12.45
CA ASN A 472 0.27 5.79 11.95
C ASN A 472 -1.13 5.99 11.39
N LEU A 473 -1.51 5.17 10.40
CA LEU A 473 -2.88 5.05 9.88
C LEU A 473 -3.72 4.25 10.88
N THR A 474 -4.63 4.88 11.62
CA THR A 474 -5.39 4.24 12.70
C THR A 474 -6.74 3.68 12.26
N LYS A 475 -7.37 4.23 11.21
CA LYS A 475 -8.65 3.72 10.71
C LYS A 475 -8.86 4.05 9.23
N VAL A 476 -9.51 3.13 8.52
CA VAL A 476 -9.99 3.35 7.15
C VAL A 476 -11.50 3.13 7.13
N THR A 477 -12.26 4.12 6.64
CA THR A 477 -13.70 4.01 6.42
C THR A 477 -13.99 3.91 4.92
N TYR A 478 -14.73 2.89 4.53
CA TYR A 478 -15.02 2.52 3.14
C TYR A 478 -16.29 3.22 2.59
N PRO A 479 -16.50 3.23 1.25
CA PRO A 479 -17.69 3.80 0.60
C PRO A 479 -19.08 3.36 1.09
N ASP A 480 -19.19 2.26 1.84
CA ASP A 480 -20.43 1.79 2.47
C ASP A 480 -20.57 2.20 3.95
N ASN A 481 -19.62 3.00 4.46
CA ASN A 481 -19.45 3.41 5.87
C ASN A 481 -19.02 2.29 6.84
N THR A 482 -18.67 1.10 6.34
CA THR A 482 -17.93 0.11 7.14
C THR A 482 -16.49 0.59 7.37
N SER A 483 -15.80 0.12 8.42
CA SER A 483 -14.43 0.60 8.70
C SER A 483 -13.53 -0.41 9.38
N LYS A 484 -12.28 -0.53 8.91
CA LYS A 484 -11.21 -1.32 9.50
C LYS A 484 -10.33 -0.43 10.39
N THR A 485 -9.98 -0.89 11.59
CA THR A 485 -9.22 -0.13 12.61
C THR A 485 -7.90 -0.80 12.91
N TYR A 486 -6.82 -0.05 12.99
CA TYR A 486 -5.44 -0.52 12.98
C TYR A 486 -4.79 -0.23 14.34
N VAL A 487 -4.12 -1.22 14.93
CA VAL A 487 -3.57 -1.16 16.28
C VAL A 487 -2.05 -1.33 16.22
N TYR A 488 -1.33 -0.48 16.95
CA TYR A 488 0.13 -0.38 16.90
C TYR A 488 0.73 -0.42 18.29
N ASN A 489 1.97 -0.92 18.38
CA ASN A 489 2.84 -0.81 19.55
C ASN A 489 2.21 -1.36 20.86
N GLU A 490 1.28 -2.31 20.77
CA GLU A 490 0.65 -2.91 21.96
C GLU A 490 1.74 -3.55 22.85
N ALA A 491 1.85 -3.13 24.11
CA ALA A 491 2.94 -3.55 24.99
C ALA A 491 3.13 -5.08 25.03
N ALA A 492 2.04 -5.85 25.16
CA ALA A 492 2.10 -7.31 25.19
C ALA A 492 2.61 -7.95 23.87
N GLN A 493 2.47 -7.24 22.75
CA GLN A 493 2.91 -7.70 21.42
C GLN A 493 4.35 -7.29 21.11
N ILE A 494 4.92 -6.31 21.83
CA ILE A 494 6.33 -5.88 21.70
C ILE A 494 7.16 -6.54 22.80
N ASN A 495 8.05 -7.45 22.44
CA ASN A 495 8.96 -8.16 23.35
C ASN A 495 8.24 -8.82 24.55
N GLY A 496 6.99 -9.27 24.36
CA GLY A 496 6.15 -9.85 25.42
C GLY A 496 5.81 -8.90 26.57
N GLY A 497 5.90 -7.58 26.37
CA GLY A 497 5.73 -6.57 27.42
C GLY A 497 6.99 -6.28 28.25
N ALA A 498 8.11 -6.96 28.00
CA ALA A 498 9.38 -6.67 28.67
C ALA A 498 10.10 -5.49 28.00
N ALA A 499 10.66 -4.58 28.80
CA ALA A 499 11.38 -3.41 28.29
C ALA A 499 12.64 -3.80 27.49
N CYS A 500 12.86 -3.11 26.37
CA CYS A 500 14.00 -3.39 25.49
C CYS A 500 15.31 -2.79 26.02
N PRO A 501 16.35 -3.61 26.32
CA PRO A 501 17.61 -3.12 26.86
C PRO A 501 18.49 -2.45 25.80
N GLY A 502 19.26 -1.44 26.22
CA GLY A 502 20.36 -0.88 25.42
C GLY A 502 20.01 0.23 24.41
N MET A 503 18.76 0.70 24.36
CA MET A 503 18.33 1.80 23.47
C MET A 503 17.93 3.06 24.28
N PRO A 504 18.63 4.21 24.14
CA PRO A 504 18.34 5.43 24.89
C PRO A 504 17.27 6.30 24.20
N GLY A 505 16.39 6.94 24.98
CA GLY A 505 15.28 7.75 24.48
C GLY A 505 14.23 6.88 23.79
N ILE A 506 13.18 6.44 24.46
CA ILE A 506 12.10 7.27 25.03
C ILE A 506 11.53 6.59 26.29
N GLY A 507 10.93 7.36 27.19
CA GLY A 507 10.41 6.86 28.48
C GLY A 507 9.47 5.65 28.35
N THR A 508 9.72 4.63 29.19
CA THR A 508 8.89 3.43 29.41
C THR A 508 8.26 2.80 28.15
N GLY A 509 9.08 2.20 27.27
CA GLY A 509 8.62 1.03 26.51
C GLY A 509 9.35 0.73 25.20
N PHE A 510 9.33 1.67 24.24
CA PHE A 510 9.22 1.26 22.82
C PHE A 510 10.39 1.60 21.87
N GLY A 511 11.33 2.47 22.25
CA GLY A 511 12.49 2.81 21.40
C GLY A 511 12.08 3.28 19.99
N HIS A 512 12.72 2.73 18.95
CA HIS A 512 12.37 3.02 17.54
C HIS A 512 11.05 2.36 17.07
N LEU A 513 10.42 1.49 17.86
CA LEU A 513 9.25 0.70 17.48
C LEU A 513 7.92 1.46 17.62
N LEU A 514 7.91 2.78 17.36
CA LEU A 514 6.73 3.65 17.50
C LEU A 514 5.68 3.49 16.38
N ASN A 515 5.93 2.62 15.41
CA ASN A 515 5.07 2.40 14.24
C ASN A 515 4.90 0.90 13.91
N ALA A 516 5.12 0.02 14.89
CA ALA A 516 5.01 -1.43 14.71
C ALA A 516 3.52 -1.84 14.65
N TRP A 517 3.06 -2.33 13.50
CA TRP A 517 1.66 -2.69 13.29
C TRP A 517 1.36 -4.05 13.95
N THR A 518 0.77 -4.03 15.13
CA THR A 518 0.56 -5.22 15.97
C THR A 518 -0.76 -5.94 15.70
N GLY A 519 -1.67 -5.35 14.92
CA GLY A 519 -2.84 -6.04 14.38
C GLY A 519 -3.94 -5.11 13.84
N TYR A 520 -5.05 -5.68 13.37
CA TYR A 520 -6.23 -4.89 13.03
C TYR A 520 -7.54 -5.52 13.50
N ILE A 521 -8.49 -4.65 13.78
CA ILE A 521 -9.90 -4.93 14.01
C ILE A 521 -10.62 -4.70 12.67
N ASP A 522 -11.37 -5.70 12.20
CA ASP A 522 -12.03 -5.68 10.91
C ASP A 522 -13.32 -4.84 10.90
N GLU A 523 -14.00 -4.84 9.77
CA GLU A 523 -15.29 -4.15 9.61
C GLU A 523 -16.45 -4.78 10.41
N ASN A 524 -16.34 -6.04 10.86
CA ASN A 524 -17.33 -6.67 11.75
C ASN A 524 -17.13 -6.22 13.22
N GLY A 525 -15.92 -5.82 13.59
CA GLY A 525 -15.51 -5.42 14.94
C GLY A 525 -14.60 -6.44 15.63
N ASP A 526 -14.15 -7.47 14.93
CA ASP A 526 -13.34 -8.56 15.46
C ASP A 526 -11.83 -8.32 15.24
N ARG A 527 -10.99 -8.74 16.19
CA ARG A 527 -9.52 -8.69 16.07
C ARG A 527 -9.04 -9.79 15.11
N HIS A 528 -9.21 -9.52 13.82
CA HIS A 528 -8.98 -10.48 12.73
C HIS A 528 -7.53 -10.96 12.63
N ILE A 529 -6.54 -10.13 12.96
CA ILE A 529 -5.10 -10.49 12.85
C ILE A 529 -4.25 -9.83 13.94
N SER A 530 -3.15 -10.49 14.32
CA SER A 530 -2.13 -9.99 15.24
C SER A 530 -0.71 -10.38 14.83
N TRP A 531 0.25 -9.53 15.19
CA TRP A 531 1.69 -9.75 15.04
C TRP A 531 2.44 -9.36 16.31
N THR A 532 3.44 -10.15 16.70
CA THR A 532 4.42 -9.80 17.75
C THR A 532 5.75 -9.36 17.15
N TYR A 533 6.53 -8.57 17.88
CA TYR A 533 7.85 -8.08 17.47
C TYR A 533 8.88 -8.25 18.59
N ASP A 534 10.15 -8.46 18.21
CA ASP A 534 11.28 -8.35 19.14
C ASP A 534 11.82 -6.91 19.25
N CYS A 535 12.77 -6.69 20.16
CA CYS A 535 13.45 -5.41 20.35
C CYS A 535 14.31 -4.92 19.17
N MET A 536 14.47 -5.72 18.12
CA MET A 536 15.14 -5.32 16.87
C MET A 536 14.13 -4.94 15.77
N GLY A 537 12.82 -4.98 16.07
CA GLY A 537 11.75 -4.71 15.10
C GLY A 537 11.49 -5.87 14.14
N ARG A 538 11.99 -7.07 14.44
CA ARG A 538 11.70 -8.28 13.66
C ARG A 538 10.38 -8.86 14.13
N ALA A 539 9.46 -9.15 13.21
CA ALA A 539 8.21 -9.81 13.54
C ALA A 539 8.49 -11.26 14.00
N THR A 540 8.01 -11.63 15.19
CA THR A 540 8.26 -12.91 15.87
C THR A 540 7.04 -13.82 15.95
N SER A 541 5.86 -13.34 15.55
CA SER A 541 4.69 -14.18 15.28
C SER A 541 3.71 -13.51 14.33
N SER A 542 2.87 -14.31 13.71
CA SER A 542 1.67 -13.88 12.99
C SER A 542 0.54 -14.86 13.33
N GLU A 543 -0.66 -14.36 13.62
CA GLU A 543 -1.86 -15.17 13.79
C GLU A 543 -3.11 -14.40 13.38
N LEU A 544 -4.05 -15.11 12.75
CA LEU A 544 -5.43 -14.65 12.60
C LEU A 544 -6.20 -14.85 13.92
N ALA A 545 -7.44 -14.38 13.97
CA ALA A 545 -8.31 -14.54 15.13
C ALA A 545 -8.41 -16.00 15.60
N GLU A 546 -8.64 -16.19 16.90
CA GLU A 546 -8.71 -17.50 17.57
C GLU A 546 -7.43 -18.36 17.41
N GLY A 547 -6.31 -17.76 16.98
CA GLY A 547 -5.04 -18.42 16.74
C GLY A 547 -4.93 -19.11 15.38
N ALA A 548 -5.86 -18.86 14.46
CA ALA A 548 -5.81 -19.42 13.13
C ALA A 548 -4.53 -19.01 12.38
N GLU A 549 -3.98 -19.93 11.61
CA GLU A 549 -2.72 -19.86 10.86
C GLU A 549 -1.48 -19.50 11.69
N LYS A 550 -1.56 -19.56 13.03
CA LYS A 550 -0.49 -19.13 13.95
C LYS A 550 0.88 -19.72 13.62
N VAL A 551 1.85 -18.83 13.45
CA VAL A 551 3.28 -19.12 13.38
C VAL A 551 4.04 -18.30 14.43
N LYS A 552 5.18 -18.82 14.90
CA LYS A 552 6.19 -18.03 15.62
C LYS A 552 7.56 -18.19 14.96
N ILE A 553 8.45 -17.22 15.16
CA ILE A 553 9.80 -17.20 14.60
C ILE A 553 10.80 -16.84 15.70
N ALA A 554 11.76 -17.74 15.94
CA ALA A 554 12.91 -17.49 16.80
C ALA A 554 14.14 -17.19 15.92
N TYR A 555 14.72 -16.00 16.09
CA TYR A 555 15.93 -15.56 15.40
C TYR A 555 17.18 -15.83 16.25
N ASN A 556 18.34 -15.86 15.62
CA ASN A 556 19.62 -16.02 16.31
C ASN A 556 19.87 -14.87 17.32
N ALA A 557 20.25 -15.25 18.54
CA ALA A 557 20.54 -14.32 19.64
C ALA A 557 21.81 -13.49 19.43
N ASP A 558 22.68 -13.87 18.49
CA ASP A 558 23.85 -13.08 18.07
C ASP A 558 23.52 -12.00 17.02
N GLY A 559 22.25 -11.86 16.63
CA GLY A 559 21.77 -10.87 15.68
C GLY A 559 22.08 -11.17 14.22
N LYS A 560 22.65 -12.34 13.88
CA LYS A 560 22.95 -12.71 12.49
C LYS A 560 21.71 -13.23 11.74
N TYR A 561 21.68 -12.93 10.45
CA TYR A 561 20.60 -13.28 9.51
C TYR A 561 20.91 -14.55 8.72
N ASN A 562 21.50 -15.56 9.37
CA ASN A 562 21.95 -16.82 8.74
C ASN A 562 21.13 -18.05 9.15
N SER A 563 20.27 -17.95 10.16
CA SER A 563 19.24 -18.96 10.47
C SER A 563 18.09 -18.39 11.30
N ALA A 564 16.95 -19.08 11.23
CA ALA A 564 15.79 -18.85 12.08
C ALA A 564 15.00 -20.16 12.25
N VAL A 565 14.31 -20.32 13.37
CA VAL A 565 13.42 -21.46 13.63
C VAL A 565 11.98 -20.97 13.59
N VAL A 566 11.15 -21.58 12.73
CA VAL A 566 9.73 -21.25 12.58
C VAL A 566 8.88 -22.35 13.22
N GLU A 567 8.05 -21.98 14.19
CA GLU A 567 7.03 -22.86 14.78
C GLU A 567 5.72 -22.75 14.00
N TYR A 568 5.17 -23.89 13.58
CA TYR A 568 3.85 -24.02 12.95
C TYR A 568 2.87 -24.66 13.92
N TYR A 569 1.75 -23.98 14.16
CA TYR A 569 0.67 -24.46 15.01
C TYR A 569 -0.43 -25.09 14.13
N THR A 570 -0.86 -26.30 14.49
CA THR A 570 -1.84 -27.15 13.79
C THR A 570 -2.79 -27.81 14.80
N GLY A 571 -3.79 -28.58 14.34
CA GLY A 571 -4.76 -29.20 15.25
C GLY A 571 -5.76 -28.18 15.82
N LEU A 572 -6.62 -28.60 16.75
CA LEU A 572 -7.64 -27.73 17.33
C LEU A 572 -7.02 -26.64 18.21
N ALA A 573 -7.61 -25.45 18.25
CA ALA A 573 -7.14 -24.33 19.08
C ALA A 573 -7.05 -24.68 20.58
N SER A 574 -7.89 -25.61 21.06
CA SER A 574 -7.89 -26.14 22.43
C SER A 574 -6.78 -27.17 22.71
N THR A 575 -6.23 -27.80 21.68
CA THR A 575 -5.18 -28.84 21.77
C THR A 575 -4.20 -28.71 20.58
N PRO A 576 -3.44 -27.60 20.50
CA PRO A 576 -2.60 -27.33 19.34
C PRO A 576 -1.38 -28.25 19.28
N VAL A 577 -1.08 -28.74 18.09
CA VAL A 577 0.12 -29.51 17.76
C VAL A 577 1.14 -28.55 17.13
N VAL A 578 2.35 -28.51 17.69
CA VAL A 578 3.42 -27.59 17.26
C VAL A 578 4.55 -28.37 16.58
N THR A 579 4.98 -27.91 15.41
CA THR A 579 6.22 -28.36 14.76
C THR A 579 7.17 -27.18 14.57
N ALA A 580 8.48 -27.38 14.73
CA ALA A 580 9.47 -26.31 14.63
C ALA A 580 10.51 -26.64 13.55
N THR A 581 10.64 -25.81 12.52
CA THR A 581 11.47 -26.03 11.33
C THR A 581 12.56 -24.98 11.21
N THR A 582 13.79 -25.42 10.90
CA THR A 582 14.97 -24.55 10.84
C THR A 582 15.24 -24.13 9.41
N TYR A 583 15.20 -22.82 9.15
CA TYR A 583 15.64 -22.20 7.91
C TYR A 583 17.10 -21.73 8.04
N SER A 584 17.88 -21.89 6.98
CA SER A 584 19.27 -21.43 6.84
C SER A 584 19.38 -20.42 5.72
N PHE A 585 20.16 -19.35 5.90
CA PHE A 585 20.25 -18.25 4.95
C PHE A 585 21.69 -17.83 4.66
N ASP A 586 21.91 -17.25 3.48
CA ASP A 586 23.16 -16.62 3.06
C ASP A 586 22.88 -15.29 2.33
N SER A 587 23.91 -14.48 2.10
CA SER A 587 23.82 -13.12 1.57
C SER A 587 24.32 -13.00 0.12
N THR A 588 23.49 -13.35 -0.87
CA THR A 588 23.82 -13.16 -2.30
C THR A 588 23.46 -11.76 -2.79
N LEU A 589 24.40 -11.06 -3.44
CA LEU A 589 24.29 -9.64 -3.82
C LEU A 589 23.83 -8.72 -2.67
N GLY A 590 24.23 -9.06 -1.44
CA GLY A 590 23.84 -8.31 -0.24
C GLY A 590 22.39 -8.51 0.19
N SER A 591 21.62 -9.44 -0.38
CA SER A 591 20.26 -9.78 0.06
C SER A 591 20.24 -11.12 0.79
N VAL A 592 19.55 -11.18 1.93
CA VAL A 592 19.37 -12.41 2.72
C VAL A 592 18.43 -13.36 1.98
N ARG A 593 18.91 -14.57 1.69
CA ARG A 593 18.21 -15.58 0.87
C ARG A 593 18.28 -16.95 1.52
N ASN A 594 17.20 -17.73 1.40
CA ASN A 594 17.14 -19.08 1.96
C ASN A 594 18.03 -20.05 1.16
N THR A 595 18.85 -20.84 1.84
CA THR A 595 19.73 -21.86 1.24
C THR A 595 19.37 -23.29 1.65
N ALA A 596 18.78 -23.49 2.83
CA ALA A 596 18.35 -24.82 3.28
C ALA A 596 17.22 -24.75 4.33
N ILE A 597 16.40 -25.80 4.35
CA ILE A 597 15.34 -26.04 5.33
C ILE A 597 15.59 -27.44 5.92
N ASP A 598 15.52 -27.62 7.23
CA ASP A 598 15.91 -28.89 7.87
C ASP A 598 14.93 -30.06 7.65
N LYS A 599 13.63 -29.78 7.48
CA LYS A 599 12.58 -30.79 7.22
C LYS A 599 11.32 -30.16 6.60
N PRO A 600 10.42 -30.95 5.97
CA PRO A 600 9.19 -30.43 5.37
C PRO A 600 8.30 -29.71 6.39
N CYS A 601 7.73 -28.58 5.98
CA CYS A 601 6.74 -27.83 6.75
C CYS A 601 5.63 -27.26 5.86
N ILE A 602 4.57 -26.75 6.49
CA ILE A 602 3.32 -26.28 5.86
C ILE A 602 3.59 -25.19 4.81
N GLU A 603 4.49 -24.26 5.12
CA GLU A 603 4.78 -23.06 4.31
C GLU A 603 6.17 -23.13 3.63
N CYS A 604 6.83 -24.30 3.68
CA CYS A 604 8.17 -24.50 3.14
C CYS A 604 8.20 -24.66 1.61
N GLY A 605 7.12 -25.19 1.02
CA GLY A 605 7.14 -25.74 -0.34
C GLY A 605 7.99 -27.01 -0.45
N ASP A 606 8.24 -27.46 -1.68
CA ASP A 606 8.79 -28.79 -1.96
C ASP A 606 10.33 -28.92 -1.83
N TYR A 607 11.05 -27.86 -1.45
CA TYR A 607 12.52 -27.84 -1.44
C TYR A 607 13.16 -27.97 -0.05
N ALA A 608 14.20 -28.79 0.03
CA ALA A 608 15.06 -28.98 1.20
C ALA A 608 16.30 -28.08 1.16
N ALA A 609 16.85 -27.82 -0.04
CA ALA A 609 18.03 -26.97 -0.22
C ALA A 609 18.03 -26.30 -1.59
N ARG A 610 18.78 -25.19 -1.72
CA ARG A 610 18.97 -24.45 -2.97
C ARG A 610 20.27 -23.68 -2.97
N THR A 611 20.79 -23.41 -4.16
CA THR A 611 22.00 -22.60 -4.39
C THR A 611 21.70 -21.49 -5.38
N TYR A 612 22.48 -20.41 -5.32
CA TYR A 612 22.34 -19.27 -6.23
C TYR A 612 23.53 -19.16 -7.21
N ASP A 613 23.39 -18.39 -8.27
CA ASP A 613 24.50 -17.91 -9.09
C ASP A 613 24.99 -16.51 -8.62
N ALA A 614 25.98 -15.93 -9.32
CA ALA A 614 26.54 -14.63 -8.99
C ALA A 614 25.55 -13.45 -9.17
N ASN A 615 24.52 -13.60 -10.00
CA ASN A 615 23.46 -12.62 -10.20
C ASN A 615 22.28 -12.84 -9.23
N GLY A 616 22.29 -13.94 -8.47
CA GLY A 616 21.20 -14.31 -7.58
C GLY A 616 20.01 -14.94 -8.31
N ASN A 617 20.19 -15.58 -9.46
CA ASN A 617 19.25 -16.58 -9.95
C ASN A 617 19.46 -17.90 -9.18
N ASP A 618 18.46 -18.78 -9.09
CA ASP A 618 18.69 -20.13 -8.55
C ASP A 618 19.61 -20.91 -9.50
N SER A 619 20.65 -21.57 -8.98
CA SER A 619 21.53 -22.43 -9.77
C SER A 619 21.19 -23.92 -9.60
N SER A 620 20.71 -24.30 -8.41
CA SER A 620 20.15 -25.63 -8.15
C SER A 620 19.10 -25.60 -7.03
N LEU A 621 18.22 -26.59 -7.02
CA LEU A 621 17.20 -26.83 -6.00
C LEU A 621 17.11 -28.34 -5.75
N LYS A 622 17.13 -28.75 -4.48
CA LYS A 622 16.96 -30.15 -4.06
C LYS A 622 15.61 -30.31 -3.34
N ASP A 623 14.79 -31.26 -3.79
CA ASP A 623 13.48 -31.54 -3.19
C ASP A 623 13.58 -32.41 -1.92
N TRP A 624 12.47 -32.54 -1.20
CA TRP A 624 12.35 -33.38 0.01
C TRP A 624 12.54 -34.89 -0.21
N ARG A 625 12.53 -35.36 -1.47
CA ARG A 625 12.80 -36.76 -1.84
C ARG A 625 14.26 -36.97 -2.26
N GLY A 626 15.06 -35.90 -2.32
CA GLY A 626 16.44 -35.95 -2.79
C GLY A 626 16.60 -35.92 -4.31
N ASN A 627 15.56 -35.49 -5.04
CA ASN A 627 15.68 -35.13 -6.46
C ASN A 627 16.35 -33.76 -6.59
N LEU A 628 17.17 -33.60 -7.63
CA LEU A 628 17.86 -32.38 -8.00
C LEU A 628 17.21 -31.75 -9.23
N SER A 629 16.92 -30.47 -9.11
CA SER A 629 16.63 -29.58 -10.23
C SER A 629 17.79 -28.61 -10.42
N CYS A 630 18.16 -28.38 -11.68
CA CYS A 630 19.28 -27.55 -12.09
C CYS A 630 18.81 -26.52 -13.11
N PHE A 631 19.28 -25.28 -12.99
CA PHE A 631 18.82 -24.16 -13.80
C PHE A 631 19.99 -23.51 -14.53
N VAL A 632 19.73 -22.95 -15.71
CA VAL A 632 20.70 -22.27 -16.56
C VAL A 632 20.08 -20.95 -17.02
N TYR A 633 20.82 -19.86 -16.85
CA TYR A 633 20.33 -18.51 -17.16
C TYR A 633 21.20 -17.83 -18.23
N ASP A 634 20.56 -17.06 -19.11
CA ASP A 634 21.21 -15.92 -19.75
C ASP A 634 21.48 -14.86 -18.67
N LEU A 635 22.74 -14.69 -18.29
CA LEU A 635 23.18 -13.73 -17.27
C LEU A 635 23.19 -12.28 -17.76
N ALA A 636 23.02 -12.01 -19.06
CA ALA A 636 22.91 -10.64 -19.58
C ALA A 636 21.49 -10.06 -19.38
N ARG A 637 20.47 -10.92 -19.28
CA ARG A 637 19.07 -10.52 -19.01
C ARG A 637 18.47 -11.15 -17.76
N ASN A 638 19.15 -12.07 -17.09
CA ASN A 638 18.62 -12.92 -16.00
C ASN A 638 17.36 -13.69 -16.45
N LEU A 639 17.50 -14.56 -17.45
CA LEU A 639 16.40 -15.35 -18.03
C LEU A 639 16.73 -16.85 -18.10
N GLU A 640 15.84 -17.71 -17.58
CA GLU A 640 16.01 -19.17 -17.56
C GLU A 640 16.00 -19.72 -18.99
N THR A 641 17.16 -20.14 -19.51
CA THR A 641 17.32 -20.70 -20.86
C THR A 641 17.21 -22.22 -20.88
N ALA A 642 17.52 -22.89 -19.77
CA ALA A 642 17.22 -24.32 -19.59
C ALA A 642 17.01 -24.66 -18.11
N ARG A 643 16.19 -25.69 -17.87
CA ARG A 643 16.00 -26.32 -16.56
C ARG A 643 15.98 -27.83 -16.70
N ILE A 644 16.60 -28.52 -15.75
CA ILE A 644 16.58 -29.98 -15.62
C ILE A 644 15.92 -30.31 -14.29
N GLU A 645 15.09 -31.33 -14.27
CA GLU A 645 14.35 -31.76 -13.08
C GLU A 645 14.47 -33.29 -12.90
N GLY A 646 14.42 -33.75 -11.65
CA GLY A 646 14.37 -35.18 -11.31
C GLY A 646 15.72 -35.90 -11.24
N GLY A 647 16.84 -35.18 -11.23
CA GLY A 647 18.17 -35.79 -11.14
C GLY A 647 18.48 -36.35 -9.74
N ALA A 648 19.51 -37.20 -9.62
CA ALA A 648 19.96 -37.63 -8.29
C ALA A 648 20.64 -36.46 -7.53
N SER A 649 20.42 -36.34 -6.22
CA SER A 649 21.04 -35.26 -5.40
C SER A 649 22.57 -35.32 -5.26
N THR A 650 23.24 -36.33 -5.79
CA THR A 650 24.71 -36.39 -5.93
C THR A 650 25.23 -35.96 -7.30
N ALA A 651 24.33 -35.66 -8.26
CA ALA A 651 24.71 -35.25 -9.61
C ALA A 651 25.18 -33.78 -9.66
N SER A 652 26.12 -33.49 -10.56
CA SER A 652 26.54 -32.11 -10.84
C SER A 652 25.64 -31.49 -11.91
N CYS A 653 25.12 -30.29 -11.65
CA CYS A 653 24.33 -29.54 -12.63
C CYS A 653 25.09 -29.25 -13.94
N ALA A 654 26.43 -29.13 -13.88
CA ALA A 654 27.25 -28.99 -15.09
C ALA A 654 27.22 -30.28 -15.94
N THR A 655 27.37 -31.44 -15.29
CA THR A 655 27.27 -32.76 -15.95
C THR A 655 25.87 -33.01 -16.51
N LEU A 656 24.81 -32.68 -15.76
CA LEU A 656 23.44 -32.84 -16.22
C LEU A 656 23.13 -31.92 -17.41
N ASN A 657 23.61 -30.67 -17.40
CA ASN A 657 23.37 -29.75 -18.51
C ASN A 657 24.08 -30.20 -19.80
N ALA A 658 25.29 -30.75 -19.68
CA ALA A 658 26.09 -31.26 -20.80
C ALA A 658 25.69 -32.67 -21.27
N ALA A 659 24.74 -33.34 -20.61
CA ALA A 659 24.36 -34.71 -20.93
C ALA A 659 23.62 -34.81 -22.28
N THR A 660 24.01 -35.80 -23.10
CA THR A 660 23.37 -36.12 -24.39
C THR A 660 22.18 -37.09 -24.27
N SER A 661 21.95 -37.62 -23.08
CA SER A 661 20.75 -38.37 -22.68
C SER A 661 20.53 -38.24 -21.18
N LEU A 662 19.30 -38.41 -20.71
CA LEU A 662 18.96 -38.43 -19.28
C LEU A 662 18.19 -39.71 -18.95
N ALA A 663 18.31 -40.21 -17.71
CA ALA A 663 17.59 -41.38 -17.25
C ALA A 663 16.15 -41.02 -16.82
N ALA A 664 15.14 -41.79 -17.22
CA ALA A 664 13.78 -41.58 -16.74
C ALA A 664 13.72 -41.69 -15.20
N PRO A 665 12.96 -40.83 -14.48
CA PRO A 665 11.98 -39.86 -14.98
C PRO A 665 12.53 -38.43 -15.20
N MET A 666 13.85 -38.24 -15.30
CA MET A 666 14.46 -36.92 -15.49
C MET A 666 13.95 -36.26 -16.78
N ARG A 667 13.79 -34.93 -16.72
CA ARG A 667 13.42 -34.11 -17.89
C ARG A 667 14.26 -32.85 -18.00
N LYS A 668 14.59 -32.46 -19.22
CA LYS A 668 15.12 -31.14 -19.57
C LYS A 668 14.02 -30.31 -20.24
N ILE A 669 13.97 -29.04 -19.90
CA ILE A 669 13.13 -28.02 -20.52
C ILE A 669 14.10 -26.95 -21.03
N ASN A 670 13.91 -26.50 -22.27
CA ASN A 670 14.73 -25.45 -22.86
C ASN A 670 13.82 -24.32 -23.32
N THR A 671 14.22 -23.07 -23.12
CA THR A 671 13.43 -21.88 -23.44
C THR A 671 14.28 -20.88 -24.22
N THR A 672 13.85 -20.53 -25.43
CA THR A 672 14.30 -19.32 -26.10
C THR A 672 13.32 -18.18 -25.78
N TRP A 673 13.86 -16.98 -25.64
CA TRP A 673 13.10 -15.80 -25.25
C TRP A 673 12.91 -14.83 -26.42
N HIS A 674 11.94 -13.94 -26.32
CA HIS A 674 11.78 -12.82 -27.24
C HIS A 674 12.97 -11.87 -27.10
N VAL A 675 13.48 -11.33 -28.21
CA VAL A 675 14.72 -10.54 -28.23
C VAL A 675 14.69 -9.30 -27.33
N LYS A 676 13.51 -8.69 -27.16
CA LYS A 676 13.29 -7.50 -26.33
C LYS A 676 12.52 -7.79 -25.03
N TYR A 677 11.59 -8.75 -25.05
CA TYR A 677 10.59 -8.93 -23.98
C TYR A 677 10.88 -10.18 -23.14
N ARG A 678 10.39 -10.24 -21.88
CA ARG A 678 10.47 -11.47 -21.05
C ARG A 678 9.37 -12.47 -21.39
N LEU A 679 9.22 -12.76 -22.68
CA LEU A 679 8.22 -13.67 -23.23
C LEU A 679 8.93 -14.86 -23.88
N PRO A 680 8.53 -16.12 -23.64
CA PRO A 680 9.15 -17.27 -24.30
C PRO A 680 8.78 -17.29 -25.78
N SER A 681 9.76 -17.30 -26.68
CA SER A 681 9.53 -17.44 -28.13
C SER A 681 9.41 -18.91 -28.55
N GLN A 682 10.18 -19.81 -27.93
CA GLN A 682 9.93 -21.25 -27.97
C GLN A 682 10.22 -21.90 -26.61
N ILE A 683 9.43 -22.92 -26.26
CA ILE A 683 9.69 -23.84 -25.15
C ILE A 683 9.75 -25.24 -25.73
N SER A 684 10.79 -26.00 -25.40
CA SER A 684 10.89 -27.42 -25.73
C SER A 684 10.91 -28.25 -24.45
N GLU A 685 9.90 -29.12 -24.31
CA GLU A 685 9.67 -30.07 -23.23
C GLU A 685 9.79 -31.50 -23.78
N PRO A 686 9.83 -32.54 -22.92
CA PRO A 686 9.67 -33.93 -23.36
C PRO A 686 8.45 -34.11 -24.27
N LYS A 687 8.67 -34.71 -25.44
CA LYS A 687 7.70 -35.02 -26.48
C LYS A 687 6.90 -33.84 -27.07
N LYS A 688 7.23 -32.58 -26.74
CA LYS A 688 6.44 -31.41 -27.12
C LYS A 688 7.30 -30.16 -27.31
N ARG A 689 7.12 -29.47 -28.45
CA ARG A 689 7.57 -28.08 -28.62
C ARG A 689 6.37 -27.14 -28.68
N THR A 690 6.46 -26.02 -27.97
CA THR A 690 5.52 -24.90 -28.07
C THR A 690 6.26 -23.67 -28.59
N THR A 691 5.75 -23.09 -29.67
CA THR A 691 6.28 -21.86 -30.29
C THR A 691 5.27 -20.74 -30.12
N TYR A 692 5.74 -19.53 -29.82
CA TYR A 692 4.94 -18.34 -29.66
C TYR A 692 5.44 -17.26 -30.62
N VAL A 693 4.51 -16.58 -31.30
CA VAL A 693 4.80 -15.41 -32.13
C VAL A 693 4.04 -14.22 -31.54
N TYR A 694 4.73 -13.10 -31.40
CA TYR A 694 4.22 -11.86 -30.83
C TYR A 694 4.22 -10.72 -31.86
N ASP A 695 3.43 -9.68 -31.62
CA ASP A 695 3.54 -8.41 -32.35
C ASP A 695 4.67 -7.52 -31.76
N ASP A 696 4.90 -6.36 -32.37
CA ASP A 696 5.90 -5.39 -31.91
C ASP A 696 5.61 -4.85 -30.49
N ALA A 697 4.37 -4.95 -30.00
CA ALA A 697 3.98 -4.61 -28.63
C ALA A 697 4.10 -5.80 -27.66
N GLY A 698 4.44 -7.01 -28.13
CA GLY A 698 4.58 -8.20 -27.30
C GLY A 698 3.24 -8.89 -26.98
N ASN A 699 2.15 -8.54 -27.66
CA ASN A 699 0.91 -9.30 -27.57
C ASN A 699 1.05 -10.61 -28.34
N LEU A 700 0.44 -11.68 -27.84
CA LEU A 700 0.46 -12.98 -28.51
C LEU A 700 -0.35 -12.92 -29.82
N VAL A 701 0.26 -13.32 -30.94
CA VAL A 701 -0.37 -13.39 -32.26
C VAL A 701 -0.58 -14.84 -32.70
N THR A 702 0.38 -15.74 -32.43
CA THR A 702 0.16 -17.19 -32.58
C THR A 702 0.78 -17.99 -31.43
N ARG A 703 0.12 -19.09 -31.06
CA ARG A 703 0.68 -20.18 -30.25
C ARG A 703 0.59 -21.45 -31.06
N THR A 704 1.69 -22.17 -31.20
CA THR A 704 1.75 -23.43 -31.93
C THR A 704 2.31 -24.52 -31.04
N GLU A 705 1.63 -25.67 -30.95
CA GLU A 705 2.10 -26.86 -30.23
C GLU A 705 2.26 -28.02 -31.21
N GLN A 706 3.40 -28.70 -31.15
CA GLN A 706 3.67 -29.88 -31.99
C GLN A 706 4.42 -30.94 -31.17
N ALA A 707 4.17 -32.21 -31.46
CA ALA A 707 4.88 -33.29 -30.79
C ALA A 707 6.34 -33.36 -31.27
N THR A 708 7.20 -33.97 -30.47
CA THR A 708 8.60 -34.27 -30.82
C THR A 708 8.93 -35.72 -30.51
N GLY A 709 9.96 -36.26 -31.17
CA GLY A 709 10.54 -37.58 -30.82
C GLY A 709 11.48 -37.55 -29.61
N ASP A 710 11.51 -36.47 -28.83
CA ASP A 710 12.46 -36.28 -27.73
C ASP A 710 11.84 -36.71 -26.39
N GLU A 711 12.09 -37.96 -26.02
CA GLU A 711 11.56 -38.59 -24.79
C GLU A 711 11.93 -37.87 -23.49
N THR A 712 13.00 -37.07 -23.46
CA THR A 712 13.56 -36.47 -22.23
C THR A 712 13.77 -34.95 -22.29
N GLY A 713 13.58 -34.32 -23.45
CA GLY A 713 13.79 -32.89 -23.68
C GLY A 713 15.25 -32.48 -23.88
N VAL A 714 16.16 -33.45 -24.09
CA VAL A 714 17.61 -33.25 -24.20
C VAL A 714 18.01 -32.74 -25.58
N LEU A 715 17.34 -33.18 -26.64
CA LEU A 715 17.53 -32.66 -27.99
C LEU A 715 16.95 -31.25 -28.12
N GLY A 716 15.90 -30.94 -27.34
CA GLY A 716 15.33 -29.61 -27.21
C GLY A 716 14.90 -29.04 -28.56
N PHE A 717 15.44 -27.89 -28.95
CA PHE A 717 15.15 -27.25 -30.23
C PHE A 717 15.68 -28.02 -31.46
N ASN A 718 16.63 -28.94 -31.27
CA ASN A 718 17.11 -29.85 -32.31
C ASN A 718 16.24 -31.11 -32.45
N ALA A 719 15.27 -31.34 -31.56
CA ALA A 719 14.37 -32.49 -31.66
C ALA A 719 13.55 -32.47 -32.95
N THR A 720 13.41 -33.63 -33.60
CA THR A 720 12.54 -33.81 -34.76
C THR A 720 11.08 -33.61 -34.36
N LEU A 721 10.37 -32.78 -35.12
CA LEU A 721 8.93 -32.52 -34.97
C LEU A 721 8.11 -33.67 -35.58
N VAL A 722 7.02 -34.05 -34.90
CA VAL A 722 6.20 -35.22 -35.24
C VAL A 722 4.73 -34.83 -35.32
N GLY A 723 4.03 -35.36 -36.33
CA GLY A 723 2.61 -35.09 -36.57
C GLY A 723 2.32 -33.64 -36.98
N PHE A 724 1.04 -33.29 -37.06
CA PHE A 724 0.61 -31.93 -37.41
C PHE A 724 0.60 -31.01 -36.18
N PRO A 725 1.00 -29.73 -36.34
CA PRO A 725 0.92 -28.75 -35.26
C PRO A 725 -0.53 -28.34 -34.96
N ARG A 726 -0.85 -28.18 -33.67
CA ARG A 726 -2.04 -27.45 -33.21
C ARG A 726 -1.69 -25.97 -33.12
N MET A 727 -2.37 -25.12 -33.88
CA MET A 727 -2.10 -23.68 -33.92
C MET A 727 -3.32 -22.90 -33.45
N TRP A 728 -3.11 -21.97 -32.53
CA TRP A 728 -4.08 -20.94 -32.15
C TRP A 728 -3.59 -19.61 -32.70
N THR A 729 -4.48 -18.83 -33.30
CA THR A 729 -4.18 -17.45 -33.73
C THR A 729 -5.02 -16.45 -32.96
N TYR A 730 -4.46 -15.26 -32.77
CA TYR A 730 -5.01 -14.21 -31.93
C TYR A 730 -4.93 -12.89 -32.71
N ALA A 731 -6.06 -12.19 -32.81
CA ALA A 731 -6.09 -10.80 -33.23
C ALA A 731 -6.27 -9.92 -31.99
N VAL A 732 -5.53 -8.81 -31.91
CA VAL A 732 -5.58 -7.85 -30.79
C VAL A 732 -5.81 -6.43 -31.31
N ASN A 733 -6.40 -5.57 -30.48
CA ASN A 733 -6.45 -4.13 -30.75
C ASN A 733 -5.19 -3.42 -30.23
N GLY A 734 -5.02 -2.15 -30.61
CA GLY A 734 -3.91 -1.29 -30.13
C GLY A 734 -3.97 -0.90 -28.65
N ARG A 735 -4.75 -1.61 -27.82
CA ARG A 735 -4.75 -1.55 -26.34
C ARG A 735 -4.44 -2.94 -25.72
N GLY A 736 -3.96 -3.89 -26.53
CA GLY A 736 -3.65 -5.27 -26.10
C GLY A 736 -4.87 -6.16 -25.86
N GLN A 737 -6.08 -5.72 -26.21
CA GLN A 737 -7.31 -6.48 -25.97
C GLN A 737 -7.56 -7.45 -27.14
N VAL A 738 -7.83 -8.71 -26.83
CA VAL A 738 -8.09 -9.76 -27.84
C VAL A 738 -9.40 -9.48 -28.56
N LEU A 739 -9.34 -9.28 -29.87
CA LEU A 739 -10.47 -9.12 -30.80
C LEU A 739 -10.96 -10.47 -31.35
N THR A 740 -10.05 -11.42 -31.57
CA THR A 740 -10.36 -12.75 -32.11
C THR A 740 -9.43 -13.79 -31.50
N ILE A 741 -9.97 -14.96 -31.14
CA ILE A 741 -9.19 -16.19 -30.91
C ILE A 741 -9.70 -17.22 -31.92
N THR A 742 -8.81 -17.79 -32.74
CA THR A 742 -9.13 -18.94 -33.60
C THR A 742 -8.37 -20.15 -33.09
N GLY A 743 -9.09 -21.25 -32.81
CA GLY A 743 -8.51 -22.51 -32.38
C GLY A 743 -7.90 -23.36 -33.51
N PRO A 744 -7.39 -24.56 -33.18
CA PRO A 744 -6.63 -25.41 -34.10
C PRO A 744 -7.50 -26.27 -35.03
N ARG A 745 -8.83 -26.30 -34.86
CA ARG A 745 -9.73 -27.05 -35.75
C ARG A 745 -9.78 -26.37 -37.12
N LYS A 746 -9.94 -27.17 -38.18
CA LYS A 746 -10.12 -26.72 -39.57
C LYS A 746 -11.31 -27.38 -40.27
N ASP A 747 -11.93 -28.33 -39.60
CA ASP A 747 -13.14 -29.06 -39.97
C ASP A 747 -14.43 -28.30 -39.60
N VAL A 748 -14.32 -27.29 -38.74
CA VAL A 748 -15.40 -26.41 -38.27
C VAL A 748 -14.88 -24.99 -38.12
N ASP A 749 -15.77 -24.00 -37.97
CA ASP A 749 -15.39 -22.72 -37.39
C ASP A 749 -15.03 -22.92 -35.90
N ASP A 750 -13.85 -22.42 -35.52
CA ASP A 750 -13.24 -22.50 -34.18
C ASP A 750 -12.86 -21.09 -33.69
N SER A 751 -13.49 -20.07 -34.27
CA SER A 751 -13.28 -18.65 -33.96
C SER A 751 -14.17 -18.18 -32.82
N THR A 752 -13.67 -17.25 -32.01
CA THR A 752 -14.46 -16.45 -31.06
C THR A 752 -14.00 -15.00 -31.14
N THR A 753 -14.93 -14.09 -31.46
CA THR A 753 -14.65 -12.65 -31.61
C THR A 753 -15.21 -11.84 -30.45
N PHE A 754 -14.56 -10.73 -30.12
CA PHE A 754 -14.85 -9.86 -28.99
C PHE A 754 -14.93 -8.39 -29.48
N THR A 755 -15.88 -7.62 -28.97
CA THR A 755 -15.92 -6.15 -29.15
C THR A 755 -15.81 -5.44 -27.81
N TYR A 756 -15.33 -4.20 -27.84
CA TYR A 756 -15.10 -3.38 -26.65
C TYR A 756 -15.64 -1.97 -26.86
N ASP A 757 -16.12 -1.32 -25.79
CA ASP A 757 -16.56 0.07 -25.85
C ASP A 757 -15.36 1.06 -25.87
N THR A 758 -15.66 2.36 -26.00
CA THR A 758 -14.62 3.41 -26.06
C THR A 758 -13.79 3.51 -24.78
N ALA A 759 -14.37 3.18 -23.62
CA ALA A 759 -13.70 3.07 -22.32
C ALA A 759 -12.95 1.73 -22.13
N GLY A 760 -13.03 0.82 -23.11
CA GLY A 760 -12.31 -0.44 -23.12
C GLY A 760 -12.99 -1.58 -22.35
N ASN A 761 -14.23 -1.42 -21.91
CA ASN A 761 -14.99 -2.51 -21.30
C ASN A 761 -15.44 -3.51 -22.40
N LEU A 762 -15.62 -4.78 -22.05
CA LEU A 762 -16.12 -5.81 -22.96
C LEU A 762 -17.57 -5.50 -23.36
N GLU A 763 -17.89 -5.46 -24.66
CA GLU A 763 -19.22 -5.13 -25.17
C GLU A 763 -19.93 -6.36 -25.77
N THR A 764 -19.23 -7.20 -26.54
CA THR A 764 -19.80 -8.48 -27.01
C THR A 764 -18.79 -9.62 -27.03
N VAL A 765 -19.30 -10.84 -26.91
CA VAL A 765 -18.60 -12.10 -27.19
C VAL A 765 -19.43 -12.89 -28.21
N LYS A 766 -18.83 -13.25 -29.33
CA LYS A 766 -19.44 -14.07 -30.39
C LYS A 766 -18.59 -15.34 -30.60
N PRO A 767 -19.00 -16.51 -30.09
CA PRO A 767 -18.36 -17.78 -30.43
C PRO A 767 -18.72 -18.23 -31.87
N ALA A 768 -18.02 -19.23 -32.40
CA ALA A 768 -18.20 -19.80 -33.75
C ALA A 768 -19.67 -20.11 -34.12
N LEU A 769 -20.46 -20.63 -33.17
CA LEU A 769 -21.90 -20.86 -33.32
C LEU A 769 -22.74 -19.57 -33.52
N SER A 770 -22.09 -18.40 -33.60
CA SER A 770 -22.67 -17.06 -33.73
C SER A 770 -23.69 -16.67 -32.64
N ARG A 771 -23.64 -17.38 -31.50
CA ARG A 771 -24.49 -17.14 -30.32
C ARG A 771 -23.96 -15.98 -29.48
N ILE A 772 -24.19 -14.76 -29.96
CA ILE A 772 -23.71 -13.52 -29.33
C ILE A 772 -24.18 -13.44 -27.87
N THR A 773 -23.28 -13.02 -26.99
CA THR A 773 -23.58 -12.46 -25.67
C THR A 773 -23.16 -11.00 -25.65
N ARG A 774 -24.03 -10.09 -25.24
CA ARG A 774 -23.73 -8.65 -25.08
C ARG A 774 -23.60 -8.28 -23.61
N PHE A 775 -22.70 -7.36 -23.32
CA PHE A 775 -22.44 -6.73 -22.04
C PHE A 775 -22.64 -5.22 -22.23
N SER A 776 -23.37 -4.60 -21.31
CA SER A 776 -23.89 -3.24 -21.47
C SER A 776 -24.17 -2.59 -20.12
N GLU A 777 -24.48 -1.29 -20.14
CA GLU A 777 -24.75 -0.49 -18.94
C GLU A 777 -23.56 -0.57 -17.95
N HIS A 778 -22.35 -0.31 -18.45
CA HIS A 778 -21.14 -0.32 -17.62
C HIS A 778 -21.17 0.81 -16.57
N ASP A 779 -20.86 0.48 -15.32
CA ASP A 779 -20.68 1.47 -14.27
C ASP A 779 -19.34 2.21 -14.38
N LYS A 780 -19.13 3.23 -13.52
CA LYS A 780 -17.90 4.03 -13.51
C LYS A 780 -16.65 3.27 -13.03
N HIS A 781 -16.75 1.99 -12.65
CA HIS A 781 -15.61 1.12 -12.34
C HIS A 781 -15.31 0.13 -13.47
N GLY A 782 -16.26 -0.06 -14.41
CA GLY A 782 -16.19 -1.01 -15.52
C GLY A 782 -17.07 -2.26 -15.36
N HIS A 783 -17.90 -2.38 -14.31
CA HIS A 783 -18.79 -3.54 -14.14
C HIS A 783 -20.01 -3.42 -15.08
N ALA A 784 -20.31 -4.48 -15.85
CA ALA A 784 -21.51 -4.53 -16.68
C ALA A 784 -22.77 -4.70 -15.81
N GLN A 785 -23.71 -3.76 -15.87
CA GLN A 785 -25.00 -3.88 -15.16
C GLN A 785 -26.03 -4.69 -15.95
N ARG A 786 -25.82 -4.93 -17.26
CA ARG A 786 -26.76 -5.67 -18.11
C ARG A 786 -26.06 -6.60 -19.10
N VAL A 787 -26.38 -7.89 -19.03
CA VAL A 787 -25.85 -8.96 -19.89
C VAL A 787 -27.00 -9.63 -20.65
N GLU A 788 -26.89 -9.76 -21.97
CA GLU A 788 -27.90 -10.39 -22.83
C GLU A 788 -27.31 -11.60 -23.56
N THR A 789 -27.92 -12.78 -23.45
CA THR A 789 -27.51 -13.97 -24.19
C THR A 789 -28.41 -14.24 -25.40
N HIS A 790 -27.86 -14.88 -26.44
CA HIS A 790 -28.52 -15.10 -27.75
C HIS A 790 -29.95 -15.69 -27.71
N ASN A 791 -30.29 -16.41 -26.64
CA ASN A 791 -31.62 -17.00 -26.40
C ASN A 791 -32.64 -16.01 -25.80
N GLY A 792 -32.34 -14.70 -25.77
CA GLY A 792 -33.25 -13.66 -25.27
C GLY A 792 -33.30 -13.52 -23.75
N VAL A 793 -32.44 -14.23 -23.01
CA VAL A 793 -32.33 -14.06 -21.56
C VAL A 793 -31.50 -12.82 -21.25
N THR A 794 -32.09 -11.89 -20.49
CA THR A 794 -31.38 -10.72 -19.96
C THR A 794 -31.06 -10.94 -18.49
N THR A 795 -29.80 -10.77 -18.10
CA THR A 795 -29.38 -10.72 -16.70
C THR A 795 -29.03 -9.28 -16.34
N LYS A 796 -29.70 -8.69 -15.36
CA LYS A 796 -29.23 -7.45 -14.72
C LYS A 796 -28.39 -7.76 -13.49
N LEU A 797 -27.39 -6.94 -13.23
CA LEU A 797 -26.45 -7.03 -12.12
C LEU A 797 -26.40 -5.68 -11.40
N VAL A 798 -26.75 -5.66 -10.11
CA VAL A 798 -26.67 -4.47 -9.26
C VAL A 798 -25.54 -4.66 -8.27
N PHE A 799 -24.69 -3.67 -8.10
CA PHE A 799 -23.52 -3.71 -7.21
C PHE A 799 -23.67 -2.76 -6.02
N TRP A 800 -23.01 -3.08 -4.92
CA TRP A 800 -22.75 -2.19 -3.79
C TRP A 800 -21.54 -1.27 -4.08
N PRO A 801 -21.36 -0.14 -3.37
CA PRO A 801 -20.24 0.79 -3.60
C PRO A 801 -18.83 0.17 -3.52
N ARG A 802 -18.63 -0.94 -2.81
CA ARG A 802 -17.37 -1.72 -2.77
C ARG A 802 -17.27 -2.79 -3.88
N GLY A 803 -18.04 -2.67 -4.97
CA GLY A 803 -18.06 -3.63 -6.11
C GLY A 803 -18.70 -5.00 -5.82
N ARG A 804 -19.21 -5.25 -4.61
CA ARG A 804 -19.86 -6.51 -4.22
C ARG A 804 -21.21 -6.65 -4.92
N LEU A 805 -21.51 -7.79 -5.54
CA LEU A 805 -22.78 -8.01 -6.24
C LEU A 805 -23.94 -8.05 -5.24
N ARG A 806 -24.89 -7.10 -5.33
CA ARG A 806 -26.07 -6.97 -4.47
C ARG A 806 -27.24 -7.84 -4.94
N SER A 807 -27.51 -7.84 -6.24
CA SER A 807 -28.56 -8.68 -6.83
C SER A 807 -28.28 -9.04 -8.28
N LYS A 808 -28.88 -10.17 -8.69
CA LYS A 808 -28.90 -10.69 -10.06
C LYS A 808 -30.36 -10.91 -10.45
N GLU A 809 -30.85 -10.19 -11.45
CA GLU A 809 -32.20 -10.34 -11.98
C GLU A 809 -32.13 -11.06 -13.34
N VAL A 810 -32.62 -12.29 -13.42
CA VAL A 810 -32.67 -13.07 -14.67
C VAL A 810 -34.07 -12.95 -15.28
N ILE A 811 -34.16 -12.28 -16.41
CA ILE A 811 -35.38 -12.01 -17.16
C ILE A 811 -35.44 -12.95 -18.36
N SER A 812 -36.50 -13.75 -18.46
CA SER A 812 -36.74 -14.69 -19.58
C SER A 812 -38.22 -14.88 -19.81
N ALA A 813 -38.68 -14.78 -21.06
CA ALA A 813 -40.09 -14.97 -21.46
C ALA A 813 -41.11 -14.15 -20.60
N GLY A 814 -40.73 -12.95 -20.16
CA GLY A 814 -41.54 -12.08 -19.29
C GLY A 814 -41.48 -12.39 -17.79
N LEU A 815 -40.92 -13.53 -17.38
CA LEU A 815 -40.63 -13.85 -15.98
C LEU A 815 -39.33 -13.16 -15.54
N THR A 816 -39.31 -12.63 -14.32
CA THR A 816 -38.12 -12.04 -13.68
C THR A 816 -37.79 -12.81 -12.41
N LEU A 817 -36.62 -13.46 -12.38
CA LEU A 817 -36.13 -14.26 -11.27
C LEU A 817 -35.00 -13.49 -10.56
N ILE A 818 -35.27 -13.00 -9.35
CA ILE A 818 -34.32 -12.18 -8.57
C ILE A 818 -33.60 -13.07 -7.56
N THR A 819 -32.27 -13.09 -7.64
CA THR A 819 -31.39 -13.59 -6.58
C THR A 819 -30.73 -12.39 -5.89
N SER A 820 -30.72 -12.33 -4.56
CA SER A 820 -30.02 -11.27 -3.81
C SER A 820 -28.96 -11.85 -2.88
N TYR A 821 -27.92 -11.05 -2.64
CA TYR A 821 -26.76 -11.42 -1.84
C TYR A 821 -26.57 -10.41 -0.71
N GLU A 822 -26.52 -10.91 0.52
CA GLU A 822 -26.21 -10.15 1.71
C GLU A 822 -24.83 -10.57 2.21
N TYR A 823 -24.02 -9.60 2.59
CA TYR A 823 -22.68 -9.81 3.12
C TYR A 823 -22.66 -9.42 4.61
N ASP A 824 -21.66 -9.89 5.35
CA ASP A 824 -21.25 -9.18 6.56
C ASP A 824 -20.49 -7.89 6.20
N ASN A 825 -20.03 -7.13 7.20
CA ASN A 825 -19.36 -5.86 6.95
C ASN A 825 -17.99 -6.09 6.28
N ALA A 826 -17.25 -7.10 6.76
CA ALA A 826 -15.95 -7.51 6.22
C ALA A 826 -16.01 -7.91 4.74
N GLY A 827 -17.10 -8.53 4.29
CA GLY A 827 -17.38 -8.90 2.91
C GLY A 827 -17.60 -10.38 2.66
N ASN A 828 -17.73 -11.18 3.71
CA ASN A 828 -18.09 -12.59 3.62
C ASN A 828 -19.56 -12.72 3.19
N LEU A 829 -19.86 -13.64 2.26
CA LEU A 829 -21.22 -13.85 1.75
C LEU A 829 -22.07 -14.48 2.85
N LYS A 830 -22.85 -13.67 3.57
CA LYS A 830 -23.64 -14.10 4.73
C LYS A 830 -24.94 -14.81 4.33
N LYS A 831 -25.59 -14.36 3.24
CA LYS A 831 -26.86 -14.93 2.77
C LYS A 831 -27.04 -14.80 1.27
N THR A 832 -27.61 -15.83 0.66
CA THR A 832 -28.13 -15.81 -0.72
C THR A 832 -29.64 -16.09 -0.66
N ASN A 833 -30.47 -15.14 -1.05
CA ASN A 833 -31.91 -15.33 -1.21
C ASN A 833 -32.23 -15.71 -2.66
N LEU A 834 -33.00 -16.77 -2.86
CA LEU A 834 -33.37 -17.32 -4.16
C LEU A 834 -34.75 -16.81 -4.63
N PRO A 835 -35.06 -16.90 -5.95
CA PRO A 835 -36.27 -16.31 -6.52
C PRO A 835 -37.61 -16.85 -5.96
N ASP A 836 -37.59 -18.05 -5.38
CA ASP A 836 -38.74 -18.71 -4.73
C ASP A 836 -38.91 -18.33 -3.24
N ARG A 837 -38.06 -17.41 -2.74
CA ARG A 837 -37.92 -17.01 -1.33
C ARG A 837 -37.26 -18.05 -0.42
N SER A 838 -36.77 -19.16 -0.95
CA SER A 838 -35.79 -19.98 -0.22
C SER A 838 -34.47 -19.22 -0.08
N PHE A 839 -33.61 -19.66 0.83
CA PHE A 839 -32.30 -19.04 1.04
C PHE A 839 -31.26 -20.04 1.51
N ILE A 840 -29.99 -19.65 1.35
CA ILE A 840 -28.83 -20.28 1.96
C ILE A 840 -28.12 -19.22 2.81
N GLU A 841 -27.91 -19.52 4.09
CA GLU A 841 -27.14 -18.71 5.04
C GLU A 841 -25.78 -19.36 5.32
N TYR A 842 -24.78 -18.52 5.56
CA TYR A 842 -23.39 -18.92 5.81
C TYR A 842 -22.94 -18.28 7.13
N THR A 843 -22.28 -19.06 7.99
CA THR A 843 -21.68 -18.59 9.24
C THR A 843 -20.17 -18.68 9.14
N TYR A 844 -19.48 -17.66 9.65
CA TYR A 844 -18.02 -17.55 9.66
C TYR A 844 -17.51 -17.38 11.09
N ASP A 845 -16.24 -17.71 11.33
CA ASP A 845 -15.50 -17.26 12.53
C ASP A 845 -14.82 -15.90 12.28
N ALA A 846 -14.20 -15.34 13.33
CA ALA A 846 -13.47 -14.07 13.26
C ALA A 846 -12.22 -14.10 12.34
N ALA A 847 -11.74 -15.29 11.97
CA ALA A 847 -10.69 -15.49 10.96
C ALA A 847 -11.28 -15.62 9.53
N HIS A 848 -12.58 -15.32 9.37
CA HIS A 848 -13.35 -15.37 8.11
C HIS A 848 -13.45 -16.76 7.49
N ARG A 849 -13.32 -17.82 8.30
CA ARG A 849 -13.40 -19.21 7.85
C ARG A 849 -14.84 -19.72 8.00
N LEU A 850 -15.35 -20.43 7.00
CA LEU A 850 -16.74 -20.90 6.97
C LEU A 850 -16.97 -22.00 8.02
N THR A 851 -17.76 -21.71 9.06
CA THR A 851 -18.08 -22.61 10.18
C THR A 851 -19.46 -23.26 10.08
N ALA A 852 -20.41 -22.71 9.31
CA ALA A 852 -21.67 -23.40 9.01
C ALA A 852 -22.33 -22.94 7.71
N ILE A 853 -23.22 -23.78 7.19
CA ILE A 853 -24.18 -23.49 6.11
C ILE A 853 -25.57 -23.92 6.59
N ALA A 854 -26.60 -23.10 6.37
CA ALA A 854 -27.99 -23.46 6.66
C ALA A 854 -28.91 -23.12 5.47
N ASP A 855 -30.00 -23.87 5.30
CA ASP A 855 -31.05 -23.54 4.33
C ASP A 855 -32.31 -22.96 5.00
N SER A 856 -33.22 -22.41 4.19
CA SER A 856 -34.50 -21.86 4.65
C SER A 856 -35.50 -22.89 5.19
N LEU A 857 -35.18 -24.19 5.16
CA LEU A 857 -35.96 -25.24 5.80
C LEU A 857 -35.40 -25.61 7.18
N GLY A 858 -34.24 -25.06 7.56
CA GLY A 858 -33.57 -25.33 8.83
C GLY A 858 -32.54 -26.48 8.77
N ASN A 859 -32.32 -27.10 7.60
CA ASN A 859 -31.24 -28.09 7.47
C ASN A 859 -29.88 -27.36 7.61
N ARG A 860 -28.95 -27.92 8.37
CA ARG A 860 -27.68 -27.25 8.73
C ARG A 860 -26.48 -28.18 8.59
N ILE A 861 -25.44 -27.69 7.94
CA ILE A 861 -24.08 -28.25 7.98
C ILE A 861 -23.24 -27.40 8.92
N SER A 862 -22.54 -28.03 9.86
CA SER A 862 -21.71 -27.37 10.87
C SER A 862 -20.29 -27.95 10.82
N TYR A 863 -19.26 -27.11 10.82
CA TYR A 863 -17.85 -27.50 10.73
C TYR A 863 -17.10 -27.18 12.02
N VAL A 864 -16.19 -28.07 12.43
CA VAL A 864 -15.12 -27.77 13.38
C VAL A 864 -13.82 -27.69 12.60
N LEU A 865 -13.12 -26.55 12.72
CA LEU A 865 -11.89 -26.26 11.99
C LEU A 865 -10.67 -26.37 12.92
N ASP A 866 -9.57 -26.93 12.40
CA ASP A 866 -8.26 -26.83 13.06
C ASP A 866 -7.66 -25.41 12.86
N LEU A 867 -6.49 -25.14 13.43
CA LEU A 867 -5.79 -23.86 13.26
C LEU A 867 -5.39 -23.57 11.80
N ARG A 868 -5.43 -24.54 10.88
CA ARG A 868 -5.13 -24.39 9.45
C ARG A 868 -6.37 -24.46 8.55
N GLY A 869 -7.57 -24.38 9.14
CA GLY A 869 -8.83 -24.42 8.41
C GLY A 869 -9.24 -25.82 7.93
N ASN A 870 -8.52 -26.87 8.34
CA ASN A 870 -8.88 -28.26 8.04
C ASN A 870 -10.17 -28.63 8.79
N ARG A 871 -11.12 -29.27 8.09
CA ARG A 871 -12.41 -29.68 8.67
C ARG A 871 -12.29 -30.95 9.49
N VAL A 872 -11.83 -30.83 10.75
CA VAL A 872 -11.68 -31.93 11.72
C VAL A 872 -13.00 -32.65 11.96
N SER A 873 -14.11 -31.92 12.02
CA SER A 873 -15.45 -32.50 12.13
C SER A 873 -16.47 -31.77 11.26
N GLU A 874 -17.50 -32.49 10.85
CA GLU A 874 -18.63 -32.02 10.07
C GLU A 874 -19.91 -32.73 10.53
N GLU A 875 -20.89 -31.96 11.04
CA GLU A 875 -22.23 -32.45 11.35
C GLU A 875 -23.24 -31.93 10.32
N VAL A 876 -24.07 -32.83 9.79
CA VAL A 876 -25.25 -32.50 8.98
C VAL A 876 -26.50 -32.82 9.79
N ARG A 877 -27.34 -31.81 10.00
CA ARG A 877 -28.62 -31.90 10.73
C ARG A 877 -29.77 -31.54 9.81
N ASP A 878 -30.90 -32.23 9.99
CA ASP A 878 -32.15 -31.91 9.29
C ASP A 878 -32.89 -30.71 9.94
N ARG A 879 -34.02 -30.35 9.35
CA ARG A 879 -34.94 -29.29 9.82
C ARG A 879 -35.35 -29.39 11.29
N ASP A 880 -35.39 -30.60 11.85
CA ASP A 880 -35.81 -30.88 13.22
C ASP A 880 -34.60 -30.91 14.18
N GLY A 881 -33.41 -30.60 13.67
CA GLY A 881 -32.14 -30.57 14.41
C GLY A 881 -31.52 -31.95 14.63
N LYS A 882 -32.13 -33.02 14.11
CA LYS A 882 -31.64 -34.39 14.25
C LYS A 882 -30.39 -34.58 13.38
N LEU A 883 -29.39 -35.27 13.93
CA LEU A 883 -28.16 -35.62 13.22
C LEU A 883 -28.46 -36.66 12.13
N ALA A 884 -28.30 -36.26 10.86
CA ALA A 884 -28.46 -37.12 9.69
C ALA A 884 -27.13 -37.71 9.22
N ARG A 885 -26.02 -36.96 9.36
CA ARG A 885 -24.66 -37.43 9.06
C ARG A 885 -23.63 -36.77 9.99
N THR A 886 -22.63 -37.53 10.40
CA THR A 886 -21.38 -36.99 10.96
C THR A 886 -20.17 -37.50 10.17
N MET A 887 -19.13 -36.68 10.07
CA MET A 887 -17.85 -37.04 9.48
C MET A 887 -16.71 -36.43 10.32
N SER A 888 -15.68 -37.21 10.59
CA SER A 888 -14.48 -36.79 11.33
C SER A 888 -13.23 -37.09 10.51
N ARG A 889 -12.22 -36.22 10.62
CA ARG A 889 -10.97 -36.28 9.85
C ARG A 889 -9.79 -36.03 10.78
N GLU A 890 -8.80 -36.91 10.72
CA GLU A 890 -7.54 -36.75 11.44
C GLU A 890 -6.46 -36.18 10.50
N PHE A 891 -5.57 -35.36 11.03
CA PHE A 891 -4.49 -34.71 10.30
C PHE A 891 -3.17 -34.91 11.06
N ASP A 892 -2.07 -35.06 10.32
CA ASP A 892 -0.74 -35.07 10.92
C ASP A 892 -0.26 -33.65 11.28
N ALA A 893 0.90 -33.58 11.92
CA ALA A 893 1.51 -32.33 12.38
C ALA A 893 1.99 -31.39 11.24
N MET A 894 1.86 -31.81 9.98
CA MET A 894 2.04 -30.97 8.79
C MET A 894 0.70 -30.57 8.15
N GLY A 895 -0.44 -30.84 8.80
CA GLY A 895 -1.77 -30.54 8.30
C GLY A 895 -2.26 -31.47 7.18
N ARG A 896 -1.66 -32.65 6.99
CA ARG A 896 -2.05 -33.60 5.95
C ARG A 896 -3.03 -34.62 6.52
N MET A 897 -4.16 -34.84 5.83
CA MET A 897 -5.19 -35.77 6.29
C MET A 897 -4.66 -37.21 6.34
N THR A 898 -4.72 -37.84 7.51
CA THR A 898 -4.26 -39.22 7.76
C THR A 898 -5.41 -40.22 7.78
N SER A 899 -6.59 -39.81 8.24
CA SER A 899 -7.80 -40.65 8.26
C SER A 899 -9.07 -39.84 8.03
N GLN A 900 -10.12 -40.51 7.57
CA GLN A 900 -11.48 -39.98 7.55
C GLN A 900 -12.45 -41.10 7.95
N SER A 901 -13.34 -40.80 8.90
CA SER A 901 -14.42 -41.67 9.34
C SER A 901 -15.76 -40.92 9.29
N GLY A 902 -16.87 -41.65 9.31
CA GLY A 902 -18.19 -41.02 9.33
C GLY A 902 -19.33 -42.03 9.44
N ALA A 903 -20.49 -41.54 9.83
CA ALA A 903 -21.73 -42.30 9.95
C ALA A 903 -22.90 -41.49 9.39
N ALA A 904 -23.84 -42.19 8.75
CA ALA A 904 -25.16 -41.68 8.40
C ALA A 904 -26.22 -42.47 9.20
N GLN A 905 -27.37 -41.86 9.46
CA GLN A 905 -28.43 -42.39 10.33
C GLN A 905 -29.75 -42.63 9.59
#